data_AF-G3PU25-F1
#
_entry.id   AF-G3PU25-F1
#
_cell.length_a   1.000
_cell.length_b   1.000
_cell.length_c   1.000
_cell.angle_alpha   90.00
_cell.angle_beta   90.00
_cell.angle_gamma   90.00
#
_symmetry.space_group_name_H-M   'P 1'
#
loop_
_entity.id
_entity.type
_entity.pdbx_description
1 polymer ?
#
loop_
_entity_poly.entity_id
_entity_poly.type
_entity_poly.pdbx_seq_one_letter_code
_entity_poly.pdbx_strand_id
1 'polypeptide(L)'
;MTTEGAADQAAAEYIPEKVKKAEKKLEENPYDLDAWSILIREAQIKAKNYDKVEKLFQRCLMKVLHIDLWKCYLSYVRETKGKLPSYKEKMAQAYDFALDKIGMEIMSYQIWVDYINFLKGVEAVGSYAENQRITAVRRVYQRGCVNPMINIEQLWRDYSKYEEGINVHLAKKMIEDRSRDYMNARRVAKEYETVMKGLDRNAPSVPPQNSPQEAQQVEMWKKYIQWEKSNPLRTEDQTLITKRVMFAYEQCLLVLGHHPDVWYEAAQYLEQSSKLLAEKGDMNNSKLFSDEAANIYERAIGTLLKKNMLLYFSFADYEESRMKYEKVHSIYNKLLGIEDIDPTLVYIQYMKFARRAEGIKSGRIIFKKAREDLRTRHHVYVTAALMEYYCSKDKSVAFKIFELGLKKYGDIPEYILAYIDYLSHLNEDNNTRVLFERVLTSGSLSPEKSGEIWARFLAFESNIGDLASILKVERRRFTAFKDEYEGKETALLVDRYKFMDLYPCSASELKALGYKDVSRAKLAALLPETVVTPSAPAQKDEADRKPEYPKPDTNQMIPFQPRHMAPPGLHPVPGGVFPVPPAAVVLMKLLPPPTCFTGPFVQVDELMETFRRCTLPETVDAAVELITGRQPDTGGEGNGPMENHAVAKSLKRPNADSDEEDDKGAVAPPIHDIYRSRQQKRIR
;
A
#
# COMPACT_ATOMS: atom_id res chain seq x y z
N MET A 1 58.58 60.71 -0.86
CA MET A 1 58.70 59.36 -1.47
C MET A 1 57.76 58.43 -0.73
N THR A 2 56.60 58.21 -1.35
CA THR A 2 55.82 56.95 -1.41
C THR A 2 55.73 56.06 -0.17
N THR A 3 54.58 56.14 0.51
CA THR A 3 53.87 54.97 1.08
C THR A 3 52.35 55.20 0.98
N GLU A 4 51.81 55.17 -0.24
CA GLU A 4 50.40 54.91 -0.51
C GLU A 4 50.35 53.59 -1.28
N GLY A 5 49.92 52.52 -0.62
CA GLY A 5 49.92 51.19 -1.23
C GLY A 5 49.63 50.09 -0.22
N ALA A 6 48.51 50.17 0.50
CA ALA A 6 47.99 49.06 1.31
C ALA A 6 46.53 49.26 1.78
N ALA A 7 45.63 49.71 0.90
CA ALA A 7 44.22 49.90 1.26
C ALA A 7 43.22 49.27 0.26
N ASP A 8 43.64 48.32 -0.56
CA ASP A 8 42.78 47.77 -1.62
C ASP A 8 42.70 46.23 -1.69
N GLN A 9 42.99 45.53 -0.60
CA GLN A 9 42.78 44.08 -0.50
C GLN A 9 42.35 43.68 0.91
N ALA A 10 41.03 43.69 1.17
CA ALA A 10 40.31 42.79 2.09
C ALA A 10 38.91 43.34 2.47
N ALA A 11 38.07 43.65 1.48
CA ALA A 11 36.62 43.65 1.71
C ALA A 11 36.09 42.25 1.38
N ALA A 12 36.36 41.26 2.25
CA ALA A 12 35.65 40.00 2.20
C ALA A 12 34.15 40.31 2.41
N GLU A 13 33.33 40.17 1.36
CA GLU A 13 31.87 40.35 1.45
C GLU A 13 31.35 39.55 2.67
N TYR A 14 30.90 40.25 3.71
CA TYR A 14 30.23 39.62 4.85
C TYR A 14 28.92 39.02 4.36
N ILE A 15 28.94 37.73 3.99
CA ILE A 15 27.74 36.96 3.65
C ILE A 15 27.04 36.61 4.97
N PRO A 16 25.81 37.12 5.23
CA PRO A 16 25.09 36.86 6.46
C PRO A 16 24.93 35.35 6.71
N GLU A 17 25.04 34.94 7.97
CA GLU A 17 24.90 33.52 8.36
C GLU A 17 23.53 32.94 7.94
N LYS A 18 22.49 33.78 7.89
CA LYS A 18 21.17 33.45 7.36
C LYS A 18 21.18 33.08 5.87
N VAL A 19 21.98 33.77 5.06
CA VAL A 19 22.18 33.48 3.63
C VAL A 19 22.90 32.14 3.46
N LYS A 20 23.97 31.89 4.22
CA LYS A 20 24.68 30.60 4.18
C LYS A 20 23.78 29.43 4.61
N LYS A 21 22.96 29.63 5.64
CA LYS A 21 22.00 28.63 6.12
C LYS A 21 20.89 28.38 5.09
N ALA A 22 20.41 29.42 4.41
CA ALA A 22 19.43 29.29 3.34
C ALA A 22 20.03 28.62 2.09
N GLU A 23 21.27 28.95 1.70
CA GLU A 23 21.97 28.27 0.60
C GLU A 23 22.17 26.78 0.89
N LYS A 24 22.61 26.43 2.11
CA LYS A 24 22.74 25.03 2.53
C LYS A 24 21.39 24.29 2.52
N LYS A 25 20.33 24.93 2.99
CA LYS A 25 18.97 24.38 2.90
C LYS A 25 18.51 24.15 1.46
N LEU A 26 18.92 24.99 0.51
CA LEU A 26 18.62 24.80 -0.91
C LEU A 26 19.46 23.71 -1.58
N GLU A 27 20.66 23.42 -1.07
CA GLU A 27 21.44 22.24 -1.48
C GLU A 27 20.76 20.94 -1.05
N GLU A 28 20.15 20.94 0.15
CA GLU A 28 19.40 19.81 0.70
C GLU A 28 18.01 19.67 0.08
N ASN A 29 17.28 20.78 -0.09
CA ASN A 29 15.96 20.85 -0.69
C ASN A 29 15.84 22.04 -1.67
N PRO A 30 15.97 21.81 -2.99
CA PRO A 30 15.85 22.85 -4.01
C PRO A 30 14.49 23.56 -4.08
N TYR A 31 13.47 23.00 -3.45
CA TYR A 31 12.09 23.50 -3.44
C TYR A 31 11.74 24.26 -2.15
N ASP A 32 12.68 24.45 -1.21
CA ASP A 32 12.43 25.19 0.04
C ASP A 32 12.11 26.67 -0.24
N LEU A 33 10.83 27.00 -0.07
CA LEU A 33 10.24 28.32 -0.32
C LEU A 33 10.75 29.37 0.66
N ASP A 34 10.94 29.00 1.92
CA ASP A 34 11.43 29.90 2.95
C ASP A 34 12.89 30.26 2.68
N ALA A 35 13.70 29.28 2.28
CA ALA A 35 15.08 29.51 1.90
C ALA A 35 15.20 30.43 0.67
N TRP A 36 14.38 30.21 -0.38
CA TRP A 36 14.35 31.10 -1.55
C TRP A 36 13.86 32.52 -1.20
N SER A 37 12.80 32.63 -0.40
CA SER A 37 12.25 33.92 0.05
C SER A 37 13.27 34.69 0.89
N ILE A 38 14.01 34.03 1.78
CA ILE A 38 15.09 34.62 2.58
C ILE A 38 16.21 35.13 1.67
N LEU A 39 16.69 34.32 0.72
CA LEU A 39 17.76 34.74 -0.19
C LEU A 39 17.36 35.90 -1.09
N ILE A 40 16.14 35.88 -1.62
CA ILE A 40 15.64 36.94 -2.49
C ILE A 40 15.42 38.22 -1.69
N ARG A 41 14.80 38.15 -0.50
CA ARG A 41 14.62 39.32 0.37
C ARG A 41 15.95 39.89 0.83
N GLU A 42 16.92 39.07 1.21
CA GLU A 42 18.22 39.53 1.69
C GLU A 42 19.06 40.14 0.54
N ALA A 43 18.98 39.58 -0.67
CA ALA A 43 19.62 40.14 -1.87
C ALA A 43 18.94 41.43 -2.37
N GLN A 44 17.61 41.55 -2.28
CA GLN A 44 16.84 42.74 -2.66
C GLN A 44 16.99 43.89 -1.66
N ILE A 45 16.84 43.62 -0.35
CA ILE A 45 16.70 44.65 0.68
C ILE A 45 18.05 45.19 1.15
N LYS A 46 19.07 44.33 1.25
CA LYS A 46 20.32 44.70 1.95
C LYS A 46 21.46 45.12 1.04
N ALA A 47 21.49 44.65 -0.21
CA ALA A 47 22.67 44.78 -1.07
C ALA A 47 22.45 45.55 -2.38
N LYS A 48 21.19 45.82 -2.82
CA LYS A 48 20.88 46.34 -4.17
C LYS A 48 21.65 45.62 -5.29
N ASN A 49 22.02 44.37 -5.08
CA ASN A 49 22.80 43.56 -6.01
C ASN A 49 21.85 42.91 -7.02
N TYR A 50 21.34 43.72 -7.95
CA TYR A 50 20.37 43.28 -8.96
C TYR A 50 20.90 42.09 -9.81
N ASP A 51 22.21 42.02 -10.05
CA ASP A 51 22.82 40.92 -10.79
C ASP A 51 22.74 39.56 -10.05
N LYS A 52 22.93 39.57 -8.73
CA LYS A 52 22.79 38.36 -7.89
C LYS A 52 21.32 37.92 -7.85
N VAL A 53 20.39 38.87 -7.75
CA VAL A 53 18.94 38.60 -7.77
C VAL A 53 18.48 38.02 -9.11
N GLU A 54 18.97 38.54 -10.24
CA GLU A 54 18.64 38.01 -11.57
C GLU A 54 19.11 36.57 -11.75
N LYS A 55 20.34 36.25 -11.30
CA LYS A 55 20.86 34.87 -11.29
C LYS A 55 20.06 33.94 -10.39
N LEU A 56 19.60 34.41 -9.22
CA LEU A 56 18.76 33.62 -8.32
C LEU A 56 17.41 33.29 -8.99
N PHE A 57 16.74 34.28 -9.60
CA PHE A 57 15.50 34.05 -10.34
C PHE A 57 15.68 33.09 -11.51
N GLN A 58 16.76 33.20 -12.28
CA GLN A 58 17.06 32.24 -13.35
C GLN A 58 17.21 30.79 -12.83
N ARG A 59 17.68 30.61 -11.59
CA ARG A 59 17.86 29.29 -10.98
C ARG A 59 16.57 28.71 -10.39
N CYS A 60 15.71 29.55 -9.77
CA CYS A 60 14.54 29.09 -9.01
C CYS A 60 13.22 29.18 -9.77
N LEU A 61 13.00 30.21 -10.58
CA LEU A 61 11.67 30.59 -11.06
C LEU A 61 11.02 29.52 -11.95
N MET A 62 11.84 28.80 -12.73
CA MET A 62 11.39 27.70 -13.59
C MET A 62 11.16 26.39 -12.82
N LYS A 63 11.76 26.23 -11.63
CA LYS A 63 11.67 25.00 -10.83
C LYS A 63 10.58 25.08 -9.77
N VAL A 64 10.36 26.27 -9.21
CA VAL A 64 9.47 26.49 -8.06
C VAL A 64 8.27 27.33 -8.50
N LEU A 65 7.10 26.70 -8.65
CA LEU A 65 5.85 27.36 -9.05
C LEU A 65 5.07 27.86 -7.82
N HIS A 66 5.64 28.78 -7.05
CA HIS A 66 4.94 29.35 -5.87
C HIS A 66 4.49 30.79 -6.09
N ILE A 67 3.25 31.09 -5.71
CA ILE A 67 2.60 32.37 -6.02
C ILE A 67 3.37 33.59 -5.49
N ASP A 68 3.94 33.51 -4.28
CA ASP A 68 4.62 34.66 -3.67
C ASP A 68 5.98 34.91 -4.31
N LEU A 69 6.65 33.85 -4.78
CA LEU A 69 7.89 33.96 -5.55
C LEU A 69 7.65 34.70 -6.88
N TRP A 70 6.57 34.37 -7.59
CA TRP A 70 6.22 35.03 -8.85
C TRP A 70 5.77 36.49 -8.64
N LYS A 71 5.04 36.80 -7.55
CA LYS A 71 4.74 38.19 -7.17
C LYS A 71 6.01 38.99 -6.85
N CYS A 72 6.98 38.36 -6.18
CA CYS A 72 8.28 38.97 -5.92
C CYS A 72 9.07 39.22 -7.20
N TYR A 73 9.07 38.28 -8.15
CA TYR A 73 9.66 38.47 -9.48
C TYR A 73 9.04 39.65 -10.24
N LEU A 74 7.71 39.75 -10.27
CA LEU A 74 7.02 40.88 -10.93
C LEU A 74 7.34 42.22 -10.24
N SER A 75 7.44 42.23 -8.92
CA SER A 75 7.85 43.43 -8.16
C SER A 75 9.29 43.83 -8.48
N TYR A 76 10.20 42.86 -8.59
CA TYR A 76 11.59 43.08 -8.99
C TYR A 76 11.71 43.68 -10.41
N VAL A 77 10.96 43.14 -11.38
CA VAL A 77 10.97 43.67 -12.76
C VAL A 77 10.40 45.09 -12.79
N ARG A 78 9.33 45.35 -12.03
CA ARG A 78 8.71 46.67 -11.89
C ARG A 78 9.69 47.72 -11.35
N GLU A 79 10.43 47.39 -10.29
CA GLU A 79 11.39 48.31 -9.66
C GLU A 79 12.67 48.48 -10.49
N THR A 80 13.26 47.38 -10.96
CA THR A 80 14.58 47.39 -11.60
C THR A 80 14.51 47.89 -13.04
N LYS A 81 13.49 47.47 -13.80
CA LYS A 81 13.37 47.81 -15.22
C LYS A 81 12.47 49.03 -15.45
N GLY A 82 11.85 49.60 -14.41
CA GLY A 82 10.92 50.73 -14.50
C GLY A 82 11.47 52.00 -15.15
N LYS A 83 12.78 52.23 -15.07
CA LYS A 83 13.44 53.42 -15.67
C LYS A 83 13.88 53.21 -17.13
N LEU A 84 13.75 52.00 -17.67
CA LEU A 84 14.20 51.70 -19.04
C LEU A 84 13.17 52.19 -20.07
N PRO A 85 13.61 52.70 -21.23
CA PRO A 85 12.68 53.08 -22.31
C PRO A 85 11.90 51.88 -22.86
N SER A 86 12.47 50.67 -22.80
CA SER A 86 11.82 49.40 -23.15
C SER A 86 11.03 48.75 -22.00
N TYR A 87 10.80 49.48 -20.89
CA TYR A 87 10.08 48.97 -19.73
C TYR A 87 8.70 48.41 -20.08
N LYS A 88 7.94 49.14 -20.92
CA LYS A 88 6.56 48.79 -21.25
C LYS A 88 6.46 47.39 -21.87
N GLU A 89 7.34 47.10 -22.81
CA GLU A 89 7.42 45.83 -23.51
C GLU A 89 7.91 44.70 -22.60
N LYS A 90 9.00 44.93 -21.86
CA LYS A 90 9.56 43.93 -20.93
C LYS A 90 8.61 43.59 -19.79
N MET A 91 7.87 44.56 -19.28
CA MET A 91 6.90 44.34 -18.21
C MET A 91 5.68 43.56 -18.71
N ALA A 92 5.17 43.86 -19.92
CA ALA A 92 4.11 43.09 -20.54
C ALA A 92 4.54 41.62 -20.75
N GLN A 93 5.74 41.40 -21.29
CA GLN A 93 6.32 40.06 -21.44
C GLN A 93 6.45 39.32 -20.09
N ALA A 94 6.85 40.01 -19.02
CA ALA A 94 6.95 39.42 -17.69
C ALA A 94 5.57 39.00 -17.13
N TYR A 95 4.53 39.80 -17.32
CA TYR A 95 3.17 39.43 -16.93
C TYR A 95 2.61 38.29 -17.77
N ASP A 96 2.79 38.32 -19.09
CA ASP A 96 2.34 37.23 -19.96
C ASP A 96 3.02 35.91 -19.58
N PHE A 97 4.33 35.96 -19.29
CA PHE A 97 5.10 34.82 -18.81
C PHE A 97 4.61 34.30 -17.44
N ALA A 98 4.33 35.19 -16.49
CA ALA A 98 3.77 34.81 -15.20
C ALA A 98 2.38 34.17 -15.34
N LEU A 99 1.49 34.76 -16.13
CA LEU A 99 0.15 34.24 -16.35
C LEU A 99 0.15 32.90 -17.09
N ASP A 100 1.17 32.60 -17.90
CA ASP A 100 1.29 31.31 -18.57
C ASP A 100 1.72 30.18 -17.63
N LYS A 101 2.52 30.48 -16.59
CA LYS A 101 3.06 29.49 -15.64
C LYS A 101 2.28 29.39 -14.33
N ILE A 102 1.99 30.52 -13.69
CA ILE A 102 1.31 30.59 -12.38
C ILE A 102 -0.11 31.15 -12.47
N GLY A 103 -0.56 31.55 -13.66
CA GLY A 103 -1.89 32.12 -13.83
C GLY A 103 -3.02 31.15 -13.45
N MET A 104 -2.81 29.84 -13.55
CA MET A 104 -3.80 28.81 -13.15
C MET A 104 -3.95 28.62 -11.63
N GLU A 105 -3.12 29.30 -10.81
CA GLU A 105 -3.18 29.20 -9.36
C GLU A 105 -4.40 29.94 -8.79
N ILE A 106 -4.96 29.43 -7.67
CA ILE A 106 -6.21 29.92 -7.10
C ILE A 106 -6.13 31.36 -6.56
N MET A 107 -4.97 31.78 -6.03
CA MET A 107 -4.68 33.12 -5.50
C MET A 107 -4.02 34.05 -6.55
N SER A 108 -4.06 33.69 -7.84
CA SER A 108 -3.45 34.46 -8.93
C SER A 108 -4.16 35.76 -9.29
N TYR A 109 -5.37 36.02 -8.76
CA TYR A 109 -6.21 37.19 -9.05
C TYR A 109 -5.45 38.53 -9.09
N GLN A 110 -4.57 38.77 -8.11
CA GLN A 110 -3.83 40.03 -8.04
C GLN A 110 -2.89 40.22 -9.25
N ILE A 111 -2.32 39.16 -9.81
CA ILE A 111 -1.44 39.23 -10.98
C ILE A 111 -2.24 39.68 -12.22
N TRP A 112 -3.47 39.18 -12.36
CA TRP A 112 -4.37 39.60 -13.45
C TRP A 112 -4.72 41.08 -13.34
N VAL A 113 -5.10 41.54 -12.15
CA VAL A 113 -5.46 42.95 -11.91
C VAL A 113 -4.28 43.88 -12.13
N ASP A 114 -3.11 43.53 -11.60
CA ASP A 114 -1.88 44.30 -11.78
C ASP A 114 -1.51 44.44 -13.27
N TYR A 115 -1.67 43.37 -14.06
CA TYR A 115 -1.43 43.43 -15.49
C TYR A 115 -2.45 44.31 -16.23
N ILE A 116 -3.73 44.18 -15.89
CA ILE A 116 -4.79 45.01 -16.47
C ILE A 116 -4.57 46.49 -16.16
N ASN A 117 -4.26 46.82 -14.91
CA ASN A 117 -3.99 48.20 -14.50
C ASN A 117 -2.75 48.75 -15.19
N PHE A 118 -1.72 47.92 -15.36
CA PHE A 118 -0.53 48.27 -16.13
C PHE A 118 -0.88 48.59 -17.60
N LEU A 119 -1.66 47.73 -18.28
CA LEU A 119 -2.07 47.96 -19.67
C LEU A 119 -2.95 49.21 -19.83
N LYS A 120 -3.83 49.49 -18.86
CA LYS A 120 -4.65 50.72 -18.84
C LYS A 120 -3.78 51.97 -18.65
N GLY A 121 -2.71 51.87 -17.85
CA GLY A 121 -1.76 52.96 -17.60
C GLY A 121 -0.79 53.24 -18.76
N VAL A 122 -0.77 52.42 -19.81
CA VAL A 122 0.03 52.70 -21.00
C VAL A 122 -0.58 53.88 -21.77
N GLU A 123 0.15 54.99 -21.82
CA GLU A 123 -0.18 56.12 -22.68
C GLU A 123 -0.29 55.68 -24.14
N ALA A 124 -1.45 55.95 -24.74
CA ALA A 124 -1.76 55.67 -26.12
C ALA A 124 -2.25 56.99 -26.74
N VAL A 125 -1.53 57.49 -27.75
CA VAL A 125 -1.87 58.74 -28.44
C VAL A 125 -2.43 58.40 -29.82
N GLY A 126 -3.66 58.86 -30.09
CA GLY A 126 -4.37 58.61 -31.35
C GLY A 126 -5.23 57.34 -31.34
N SER A 127 -6.22 57.31 -32.23
CA SER A 127 -7.27 56.29 -32.23
C SER A 127 -6.79 54.86 -32.51
N TYR A 128 -5.70 54.70 -33.27
CA TYR A 128 -5.11 53.38 -33.54
C TYR A 128 -4.44 52.79 -32.28
N ALA A 129 -3.64 53.59 -31.58
CA ALA A 129 -2.97 53.18 -30.34
C ALA A 129 -3.98 52.87 -29.23
N GLU A 130 -5.05 53.67 -29.12
CA GLU A 130 -6.13 53.41 -28.16
C GLU A 130 -6.86 52.09 -28.45
N ASN A 131 -7.13 51.78 -29.72
CA ASN A 131 -7.72 50.49 -30.11
C ASN A 131 -6.79 49.30 -29.82
N GLN A 132 -5.48 49.48 -29.99
CA GLN A 132 -4.50 48.46 -29.63
C GLN A 132 -4.51 48.20 -28.12
N ARG A 133 -4.57 49.25 -27.30
CA ARG A 133 -4.72 49.14 -25.84
C ARG A 133 -6.02 48.43 -25.46
N ILE A 134 -7.15 48.80 -26.09
CA ILE A 134 -8.43 48.14 -25.87
C ILE A 134 -8.34 46.64 -26.17
N THR A 135 -7.74 46.27 -27.30
CA THR A 135 -7.56 44.88 -27.72
C THR A 135 -6.68 44.10 -26.75
N ALA A 136 -5.59 44.70 -26.27
CA ALA A 136 -4.69 44.08 -25.29
C ALA A 136 -5.39 43.84 -23.95
N VAL A 137 -6.06 44.85 -23.40
CA VAL A 137 -6.81 44.74 -22.12
C VAL A 137 -7.94 43.71 -22.25
N ARG A 138 -8.69 43.73 -23.35
CA ARG A 138 -9.77 42.78 -23.63
C ARG A 138 -9.26 41.34 -23.66
N ARG A 139 -8.10 41.09 -24.27
CA ARG A 139 -7.48 39.76 -24.31
C ARG A 139 -7.23 39.21 -22.91
N VAL A 140 -6.71 40.03 -22.00
CA VAL A 140 -6.40 39.63 -20.62
C VAL A 140 -7.68 39.35 -19.82
N TYR A 141 -8.69 40.21 -19.93
CA TYR A 141 -9.99 39.96 -19.30
C TYR A 141 -10.63 38.67 -19.80
N GLN A 142 -10.69 38.47 -21.12
CA GLN A 142 -11.30 37.27 -21.71
C GLN A 142 -10.56 35.99 -21.29
N ARG A 143 -9.23 36.03 -21.18
CA ARG A 143 -8.44 34.90 -20.67
C ARG A 143 -8.69 34.64 -19.18
N GLY A 144 -8.73 35.70 -18.36
CA GLY A 144 -8.91 35.59 -16.91
C GLY A 144 -10.31 35.16 -16.49
N CYS A 145 -11.36 35.59 -17.19
CA CYS A 145 -12.76 35.26 -16.86
C CYS A 145 -13.13 33.78 -17.10
N VAL A 146 -12.27 33.02 -17.79
CA VAL A 146 -12.45 31.57 -18.02
C VAL A 146 -11.59 30.74 -17.06
N ASN A 147 -10.68 31.37 -16.32
CA ASN A 147 -9.76 30.69 -15.43
C ASN A 147 -10.32 30.61 -13.99
N PRO A 148 -10.54 29.41 -13.43
CA PRO A 148 -11.05 29.26 -12.07
C PRO A 148 -10.06 29.81 -11.02
N MET A 149 -10.44 30.89 -10.35
CA MET A 149 -9.66 31.53 -9.29
C MET A 149 -10.56 32.22 -8.25
N ILE A 150 -9.98 32.56 -7.10
CA ILE A 150 -10.62 33.41 -6.10
C ILE A 150 -10.89 34.79 -6.72
N ASN A 151 -12.02 35.41 -6.35
CA ASN A 151 -12.45 36.72 -6.84
C ASN A 151 -12.70 36.81 -8.36
N ILE A 152 -12.97 35.68 -9.05
CA ILE A 152 -13.37 35.70 -10.48
C ILE A 152 -14.63 36.55 -10.73
N GLU A 153 -15.52 36.68 -9.75
CA GLU A 153 -16.70 37.55 -9.82
C GLU A 153 -16.34 39.03 -9.90
N GLN A 154 -15.30 39.45 -9.17
CA GLN A 154 -14.82 40.83 -9.21
C GLN A 154 -14.19 41.13 -10.58
N LEU A 155 -13.40 40.20 -11.13
CA LEU A 155 -12.83 40.36 -12.46
C LEU A 155 -13.92 40.51 -13.55
N TRP A 156 -14.98 39.71 -13.47
CA TRP A 156 -16.10 39.79 -14.41
C TRP A 156 -16.90 41.10 -14.30
N ARG A 157 -17.10 41.59 -13.07
CA ARG A 157 -17.72 42.91 -12.84
C ARG A 157 -16.89 44.04 -13.47
N ASP A 158 -15.57 43.98 -13.29
CA ASP A 158 -14.66 45.00 -13.85
C ASP A 158 -14.57 44.90 -15.38
N TYR A 159 -14.64 43.70 -15.96
CA TYR A 159 -14.77 43.51 -17.40
C TYR A 159 -16.06 44.10 -17.96
N SER A 160 -17.19 43.87 -17.28
CA SER A 160 -18.50 44.37 -17.71
C SER A 160 -18.51 45.90 -17.74
N LYS A 161 -18.02 46.53 -16.66
CA LYS A 161 -17.85 48.00 -16.59
C LYS A 161 -16.87 48.53 -17.63
N TYR A 162 -15.82 47.78 -17.95
CA TYR A 162 -14.83 48.18 -18.95
C TYR A 162 -15.41 48.18 -20.37
N GLU A 163 -16.16 47.15 -20.76
CA GLU A 163 -16.82 47.10 -22.08
C GLU A 163 -17.90 48.19 -22.21
N GLU A 164 -18.70 48.40 -21.15
CA GLU A 164 -19.67 49.50 -21.09
C GLU A 164 -19.00 50.88 -21.21
N GLY A 165 -17.83 51.05 -20.59
CA GLY A 165 -17.04 52.28 -20.65
C GLY A 165 -16.44 52.59 -22.03
N ILE A 166 -16.24 51.59 -22.88
CA ILE A 166 -15.77 51.79 -24.27
C ILE A 166 -16.95 52.01 -25.21
N ASN A 167 -17.94 51.10 -25.21
CA ASN A 167 -19.10 51.19 -26.08
C ASN A 167 -20.30 50.42 -25.51
N VAL A 168 -21.24 51.16 -24.92
CA VAL A 168 -22.47 50.64 -24.32
C VAL A 168 -23.30 49.75 -25.27
N HIS A 169 -23.33 50.05 -26.56
CA HIS A 169 -24.13 49.30 -27.53
C HIS A 169 -23.53 47.92 -27.85
N LEU A 170 -22.20 47.87 -28.03
CA LEU A 170 -21.48 46.62 -28.31
C LEU A 170 -21.22 45.79 -27.05
N ALA A 171 -21.17 46.44 -25.87
CA ALA A 171 -20.89 45.79 -24.60
C ALA A 171 -21.85 44.64 -24.29
N LYS A 172 -23.16 44.83 -24.53
CA LYS A 172 -24.17 43.78 -24.27
C LYS A 172 -23.85 42.48 -25.00
N LYS A 173 -23.58 42.56 -26.30
CA LYS A 173 -23.22 41.39 -27.11
C LYS A 173 -21.89 40.78 -26.66
N MET A 174 -20.87 41.60 -26.42
CA MET A 174 -19.52 41.15 -26.01
C MET A 174 -19.51 40.43 -24.66
N ILE A 175 -20.39 40.83 -23.73
CA ILE A 175 -20.56 40.22 -22.41
C ILE A 175 -21.38 38.93 -22.53
N GLU A 176 -22.48 38.97 -23.29
CA GLU A 176 -23.37 37.81 -23.50
C GLU A 176 -22.64 36.63 -24.17
N ASP A 177 -21.85 36.91 -25.22
CA ASP A 177 -21.09 35.90 -25.97
C ASP A 177 -20.12 35.08 -25.09
N ARG A 178 -19.63 35.66 -23.97
CA ARG A 178 -18.68 35.00 -23.04
C ARG A 178 -19.30 34.57 -21.72
N SER A 179 -20.55 34.97 -21.45
CA SER A 179 -21.22 34.73 -20.17
C SER A 179 -21.34 33.23 -19.84
N ARG A 180 -21.60 32.39 -20.85
CA ARG A 180 -21.71 30.93 -20.68
C ARG A 180 -20.41 30.31 -20.13
N ASP A 181 -19.28 30.65 -20.74
CA ASP A 181 -17.96 30.13 -20.33
C ASP A 181 -17.58 30.64 -18.93
N TYR A 182 -17.87 31.92 -18.65
CA TYR A 182 -17.67 32.50 -17.33
C TYR A 182 -18.51 31.81 -16.25
N MET A 183 -19.79 31.51 -16.50
CA MET A 183 -20.64 30.81 -15.53
C MET A 183 -20.13 29.41 -15.24
N ASN A 184 -19.56 28.72 -16.24
CA ASN A 184 -18.88 27.44 -16.06
C ASN A 184 -17.62 27.58 -15.18
N ALA A 185 -16.76 28.54 -15.50
CA ALA A 185 -15.53 28.83 -14.75
C ALA A 185 -15.82 29.25 -13.30
N ARG A 186 -16.86 30.05 -13.08
CA ARG A 186 -17.31 30.49 -11.73
C ARG A 186 -17.80 29.31 -10.89
N ARG A 187 -18.55 28.36 -11.49
CA ARG A 187 -18.98 27.14 -10.79
C ARG A 187 -17.76 26.34 -10.33
N VAL A 188 -16.83 26.08 -11.25
CA VAL A 188 -15.60 25.33 -10.96
C VAL A 188 -14.70 26.07 -9.97
N ALA A 189 -14.66 27.40 -9.98
CA ALA A 189 -13.89 28.17 -9.00
C ALA A 189 -14.34 27.91 -7.54
N LYS A 190 -15.65 27.74 -7.30
CA LYS A 190 -16.18 27.42 -5.96
C LYS A 190 -15.86 25.99 -5.54
N GLU A 191 -15.94 25.05 -6.47
CA GLU A 191 -15.51 23.65 -6.25
C GLU A 191 -14.01 23.61 -5.95
N TYR A 192 -13.21 24.38 -6.70
CA TYR A 192 -11.77 24.49 -6.54
C TYR A 192 -11.38 25.06 -5.17
N GLU A 193 -12.08 26.09 -4.71
CA GLU A 193 -11.90 26.66 -3.37
C GLU A 193 -12.11 25.61 -2.27
N THR A 194 -13.07 24.70 -2.45
CA THR A 194 -13.39 23.67 -1.46
C THR A 194 -12.27 22.64 -1.34
N VAL A 195 -11.73 22.15 -2.46
CA VAL A 195 -10.64 21.16 -2.46
C VAL A 195 -9.29 21.75 -2.07
N MET A 196 -9.10 23.05 -2.29
CA MET A 196 -7.90 23.77 -1.86
C MET A 196 -7.96 24.18 -0.37
N LYS A 197 -9.15 24.22 0.22
CA LYS A 197 -9.34 24.53 1.64
C LYS A 197 -8.85 23.38 2.52
N GLY A 198 -7.77 23.61 3.25
CA GLY A 198 -7.15 22.62 4.16
C GLY A 198 -5.81 22.07 3.70
N LEU A 199 -5.41 22.33 2.44
CA LEU A 199 -4.07 22.02 1.96
C LEU A 199 -3.06 23.02 2.52
N ASP A 200 -1.98 22.50 3.10
CA ASP A 200 -0.80 23.31 3.39
C ASP A 200 0.07 23.42 2.12
N ARG A 201 0.30 24.65 1.68
CA ARG A 201 1.10 24.99 0.48
C ARG A 201 2.48 25.54 0.81
N ASN A 202 2.75 25.80 2.09
CA ASN A 202 4.00 26.39 2.57
C ASN A 202 4.81 25.41 3.42
N ALA A 203 4.25 24.22 3.72
CA ALA A 203 4.98 23.17 4.40
C ALA A 203 6.26 22.79 3.63
N PRO A 204 7.42 22.70 4.32
CA PRO A 204 8.66 22.23 3.71
C PRO A 204 8.52 20.77 3.26
N SER A 205 9.13 20.45 2.11
CA SER A 205 9.24 19.06 1.65
C SER A 205 10.19 18.27 2.54
N VAL A 206 9.65 17.23 3.19
CA VAL A 206 10.36 16.33 4.13
C VAL A 206 10.15 14.89 3.65
N PRO A 207 11.14 13.99 3.78
CA PRO A 207 10.94 12.58 3.49
C PRO A 207 9.87 11.94 4.38
N PRO A 208 9.15 10.91 3.90
CA PRO A 208 8.04 10.32 4.64
C PRO A 208 8.48 9.79 6.02
N GLN A 209 7.90 10.32 7.09
CA GLN A 209 8.12 9.85 8.47
C GLN A 209 6.91 9.06 9.01
N ASN A 210 5.89 8.81 8.17
CA ASN A 210 4.61 8.19 8.52
C ASN A 210 3.86 8.94 9.64
N SER A 211 4.00 10.26 9.71
CA SER A 211 3.23 11.04 10.67
C SER A 211 1.74 11.10 10.26
N PRO A 212 0.80 11.10 11.21
CA PRO A 212 -0.63 11.11 10.88
C PRO A 212 -1.07 12.39 10.16
N GLN A 213 -0.43 13.53 10.46
CA GLN A 213 -0.69 14.81 9.79
C GLN A 213 -0.21 14.79 8.34
N GLU A 214 0.96 14.20 8.08
CA GLU A 214 1.48 14.02 6.73
C GLU A 214 0.57 13.10 5.91
N ALA A 215 0.15 11.96 6.46
CA ALA A 215 -0.76 11.04 5.78
C ALA A 215 -2.09 11.72 5.41
N GLN A 216 -2.64 12.54 6.32
CA GLN A 216 -3.84 13.34 6.05
C GLN A 216 -3.61 14.36 4.92
N GLN A 217 -2.47 15.07 4.91
CA GLN A 217 -2.11 16.00 3.84
C GLN A 217 -1.95 15.28 2.50
N VAL A 218 -1.28 14.12 2.46
CA VAL A 218 -1.13 13.29 1.26
C VAL A 218 -2.51 12.88 0.71
N GLU A 219 -3.44 12.46 1.57
CA GLU A 219 -4.80 12.11 1.14
C GLU A 219 -5.53 13.31 0.53
N MET A 220 -5.41 14.50 1.14
CA MET A 220 -6.00 15.73 0.60
C MET A 220 -5.39 16.12 -0.76
N TRP A 221 -4.07 16.02 -0.91
CA TRP A 221 -3.41 16.26 -2.20
C TRP A 221 -3.86 15.28 -3.28
N LYS A 222 -3.99 13.98 -2.94
CA LYS A 222 -4.52 12.97 -3.87
C LYS A 222 -5.96 13.26 -4.26
N LYS A 223 -6.81 13.69 -3.31
CA LYS A 223 -8.20 14.13 -3.61
C LYS A 223 -8.23 15.32 -4.57
N TYR A 224 -7.36 16.31 -4.38
CA TYR A 224 -7.25 17.45 -5.29
C TYR A 224 -6.83 17.02 -6.70
N ILE A 225 -5.79 16.20 -6.82
CA ILE A 225 -5.32 15.68 -8.12
C ILE A 225 -6.41 14.85 -8.81
N GLN A 226 -7.11 13.99 -8.08
CA GLN A 226 -8.22 13.19 -8.61
C GLN A 226 -9.39 14.07 -9.06
N TRP A 227 -9.72 15.11 -8.29
CA TRP A 227 -10.74 16.09 -8.68
C TRP A 227 -10.36 16.80 -9.99
N GLU A 228 -9.11 17.23 -10.18
CA GLU A 228 -8.68 17.84 -11.43
C GLU A 228 -8.70 16.84 -12.61
N LYS A 229 -8.35 15.57 -12.35
CA LYS A 229 -8.49 14.46 -13.34
C LYS A 229 -9.94 14.16 -13.72
N SER A 230 -10.90 14.45 -12.83
CA SER A 230 -12.34 14.27 -13.12
C SER A 230 -12.90 15.28 -14.13
N ASN A 231 -12.06 16.21 -14.61
CA ASN A 231 -12.41 17.27 -15.56
C ASN A 231 -13.60 18.13 -15.09
N PRO A 232 -13.41 18.94 -14.03
CA PRO A 232 -14.48 19.80 -13.50
C PRO A 232 -15.04 20.80 -14.52
N LEU A 233 -14.18 21.26 -15.43
CA LEU A 233 -14.53 22.21 -16.50
C LEU A 233 -15.37 21.56 -17.61
N ARG A 234 -15.47 20.23 -17.65
CA ARG A 234 -16.18 19.45 -18.69
C ARG A 234 -15.79 19.90 -20.10
N THR A 235 -14.50 20.09 -20.31
CA THR A 235 -13.93 20.44 -21.62
C THR A 235 -13.53 19.18 -22.38
N GLU A 236 -13.63 19.21 -23.70
CA GLU A 236 -13.13 18.13 -24.58
C GLU A 236 -11.63 18.27 -24.89
N ASP A 237 -11.04 19.43 -24.60
CA ASP A 237 -9.64 19.71 -24.83
C ASP A 237 -8.73 19.00 -23.82
N GLN A 238 -8.19 17.86 -24.24
CA GLN A 238 -7.25 17.07 -23.45
C GLN A 238 -5.99 17.86 -23.07
N THR A 239 -5.53 18.79 -23.90
CA THR A 239 -4.31 19.55 -23.60
C THR A 239 -4.52 20.46 -22.40
N LEU A 240 -5.70 21.09 -22.30
CA LEU A 240 -6.09 21.91 -21.16
C LEU A 240 -6.24 21.08 -19.89
N ILE A 241 -6.93 19.94 -19.96
CA ILE A 241 -7.08 19.02 -18.82
C ILE A 241 -5.69 18.58 -18.32
N THR A 242 -4.82 18.16 -19.24
CA THR A 242 -3.48 17.69 -18.90
C THR A 242 -2.65 18.80 -18.27
N LYS A 243 -2.68 20.02 -18.81
CA LYS A 243 -1.97 21.17 -18.22
C LYS A 243 -2.46 21.50 -16.80
N ARG A 244 -3.76 21.42 -16.54
CA ARG A 244 -4.32 21.68 -15.20
C ARG A 244 -3.95 20.59 -14.20
N VAL A 245 -4.05 19.31 -14.59
CA VAL A 245 -3.62 18.20 -13.75
C VAL A 245 -2.11 18.25 -13.48
N MET A 246 -1.30 18.59 -14.49
CA MET A 246 0.13 18.78 -14.30
C MET A 246 0.43 19.95 -13.37
N PHE A 247 -0.32 21.04 -13.47
CA PHE A 247 -0.20 22.13 -12.51
C PHE A 247 -0.51 21.67 -11.08
N ALA A 248 -1.53 20.82 -10.88
CA ALA A 248 -1.82 20.21 -9.58
C ALA A 248 -0.66 19.34 -9.07
N TYR A 249 -0.04 18.54 -9.94
CA TYR A 249 1.16 17.77 -9.60
C TYR A 249 2.34 18.67 -9.24
N GLU A 250 2.59 19.73 -10.01
CA GLU A 250 3.68 20.68 -9.72
C GLU A 250 3.50 21.33 -8.35
N GLN A 251 2.27 21.75 -7.98
CA GLN A 251 1.99 22.29 -6.65
C GLN A 251 2.22 21.24 -5.56
N CYS A 252 1.79 20.00 -5.79
CA CYS A 252 1.98 18.89 -4.85
C CYS A 252 3.48 18.60 -4.63
N LEU A 253 4.28 18.60 -5.69
CA LEU A 253 5.72 18.33 -5.65
C LEU A 253 6.52 19.38 -4.87
N LEU A 254 5.99 20.60 -4.67
CA LEU A 254 6.61 21.59 -3.80
C LEU A 254 6.60 21.16 -2.33
N VAL A 255 5.52 20.50 -1.90
CA VAL A 255 5.28 20.10 -0.50
C VAL A 255 5.65 18.64 -0.25
N LEU A 256 5.32 17.75 -1.19
CA LEU A 256 5.50 16.30 -1.08
C LEU A 256 6.56 15.78 -2.08
N GLY A 257 7.57 16.59 -2.38
CA GLY A 257 8.58 16.24 -3.39
C GLY A 257 9.47 15.04 -3.04
N HIS A 258 9.55 14.64 -1.77
CA HIS A 258 10.29 13.42 -1.37
C HIS A 258 9.48 12.13 -1.51
N HIS A 259 8.20 12.21 -1.89
CA HIS A 259 7.33 11.06 -2.09
C HIS A 259 7.48 10.52 -3.53
N PRO A 260 8.04 9.31 -3.74
CA PRO A 260 8.31 8.79 -5.08
C PRO A 260 7.04 8.48 -5.88
N ASP A 261 5.95 8.11 -5.20
CA ASP A 261 4.66 7.83 -5.81
C ASP A 261 4.08 9.05 -6.53
N VAL A 262 4.19 10.26 -5.97
CA VAL A 262 3.71 11.49 -6.62
C VAL A 262 4.42 11.74 -7.94
N TRP A 263 5.75 11.57 -7.99
CA TRP A 263 6.54 11.71 -9.22
C TRP A 263 6.16 10.65 -10.27
N TYR A 264 6.00 9.40 -9.83
CA TYR A 264 5.61 8.30 -10.70
C TYR A 264 4.20 8.51 -11.28
N GLU A 265 3.22 8.85 -10.42
CA GLU A 265 1.83 9.11 -10.84
C GLU A 265 1.75 10.29 -11.82
N ALA A 266 2.56 11.34 -11.62
CA ALA A 266 2.62 12.49 -12.54
C ALA A 266 3.11 12.09 -13.93
N ALA A 267 4.22 11.34 -14.00
CA ALA A 267 4.78 10.89 -15.25
C ALA A 267 3.89 9.85 -15.95
N GLN A 268 3.26 8.94 -15.19
CA GLN A 268 2.30 7.97 -15.71
C GLN A 268 1.08 8.65 -16.32
N TYR A 269 0.58 9.73 -15.69
CA TYR A 269 -0.53 10.51 -16.24
C TYR A 269 -0.16 11.23 -17.54
N LEU A 270 1.07 11.75 -17.66
CA LEU A 270 1.57 12.33 -18.92
C LEU A 270 1.71 11.27 -20.01
N GLU A 271 2.21 10.08 -19.69
CA GLU A 271 2.29 8.97 -20.64
C GLU A 271 0.90 8.57 -21.15
N GLN A 272 -0.08 8.43 -20.25
CA GLN A 272 -1.46 8.13 -20.60
C GLN A 272 -2.06 9.24 -21.50
N SER A 273 -1.84 10.51 -21.15
CA SER A 273 -2.32 11.65 -21.92
C SER A 273 -1.66 11.75 -23.30
N SER A 274 -0.37 11.41 -23.39
CA SER A 274 0.38 11.33 -24.64
C SER A 274 -0.22 10.27 -25.58
N LYS A 275 -0.52 9.07 -25.07
CA LYS A 275 -1.14 7.99 -25.85
C LYS A 275 -2.54 8.38 -26.34
N LEU A 276 -3.36 8.96 -25.45
CA LEU A 276 -4.71 9.41 -25.79
C LEU A 276 -4.72 10.52 -26.86
N LEU A 277 -3.76 11.45 -26.81
CA LEU A 277 -3.62 12.47 -27.87
C LEU A 277 -3.20 11.89 -29.22
N ALA A 278 -2.33 10.86 -29.21
CA ALA A 278 -1.94 10.17 -30.44
C ALA A 278 -3.15 9.48 -31.09
N GLU A 279 -4.02 8.85 -30.29
CA GLU A 279 -5.26 8.22 -30.75
C GLU A 279 -6.25 9.24 -31.35
N LYS A 280 -6.32 10.45 -30.79
CA LYS A 280 -7.14 11.56 -31.31
C LYS A 280 -6.54 12.26 -32.54
N GLY A 281 -5.34 11.87 -32.98
CA GLY A 281 -4.66 12.41 -34.16
C GLY A 281 -3.76 13.63 -33.91
N ASP A 282 -3.61 14.09 -32.67
CA ASP A 282 -2.72 15.21 -32.31
C ASP A 282 -1.30 14.72 -31.96
N MET A 283 -0.56 14.38 -33.00
CA MET A 283 0.80 13.81 -32.88
C MET A 283 1.82 14.79 -32.31
N ASN A 284 1.64 16.10 -32.51
CA ASN A 284 2.60 17.11 -32.06
C ASN A 284 2.51 17.30 -30.54
N ASN A 285 1.29 17.49 -30.00
CA ASN A 285 1.11 17.61 -28.56
C ASN A 285 1.35 16.28 -27.83
N SER A 286 1.07 15.14 -28.48
CA SER A 286 1.42 13.81 -27.97
C SER A 286 2.94 13.69 -27.71
N LYS A 287 3.78 14.01 -28.70
CA LYS A 287 5.24 14.00 -28.53
C LYS A 287 5.71 14.97 -27.44
N LEU A 288 5.12 16.17 -27.37
CA LEU A 288 5.44 17.16 -26.34
C LEU A 288 5.23 16.59 -24.93
N PHE A 289 4.07 15.95 -24.68
CA PHE A 289 3.80 15.33 -23.37
C PHE A 289 4.64 14.08 -23.13
N SER A 290 5.00 13.34 -24.16
CA SER A 290 5.94 12.20 -24.03
C SER A 290 7.34 12.65 -23.59
N ASP A 291 7.84 13.76 -24.15
CA ASP A 291 9.12 14.33 -23.72
C ASP A 291 9.04 14.98 -22.34
N GLU A 292 7.92 15.65 -22.01
CA GLU A 292 7.71 16.20 -20.68
C GLU A 292 7.65 15.11 -19.60
N ALA A 293 7.07 13.94 -19.90
CA ALA A 293 7.07 12.80 -18.96
C ALA A 293 8.50 12.34 -18.62
N ALA A 294 9.40 12.30 -19.63
CA ALA A 294 10.81 12.01 -19.39
C ALA A 294 11.47 13.12 -18.54
N ASN A 295 11.10 14.38 -18.76
CA ASN A 295 11.60 15.52 -17.98
C ASN A 295 11.17 15.45 -16.50
N ILE A 296 9.95 14.99 -16.20
CA ILE A 296 9.49 14.76 -14.83
C ILE A 296 10.38 13.73 -14.11
N TYR A 297 10.66 12.59 -14.75
CA TYR A 297 11.58 11.60 -14.20
C TYR A 297 13.01 12.15 -14.02
N GLU A 298 13.52 12.87 -15.01
CA GLU A 298 14.86 13.46 -14.96
C GLU A 298 15.00 14.50 -13.84
N ARG A 299 13.97 15.31 -13.63
CA ARG A 299 13.87 16.25 -12.50
C ARG A 299 13.85 15.52 -11.16
N ALA A 300 13.08 14.43 -11.04
CA ALA A 300 12.97 13.68 -9.79
C ALA A 300 14.34 13.14 -9.34
N ILE A 301 15.07 12.49 -10.25
CA ILE A 301 16.41 11.93 -9.97
C ILE A 301 17.52 12.99 -9.94
N GLY A 302 17.31 14.16 -10.55
CA GLY A 302 18.28 15.24 -10.59
C GLY A 302 18.23 16.18 -9.37
N THR A 303 17.08 16.28 -8.71
CA THR A 303 16.83 17.25 -7.64
C THR A 303 16.78 16.59 -6.26
N LEU A 304 15.62 16.05 -5.87
CA LEU A 304 15.33 15.56 -4.52
C LEU A 304 15.71 14.08 -4.32
N LEU A 305 15.38 13.23 -5.29
CA LEU A 305 15.38 11.77 -5.12
C LEU A 305 16.54 11.09 -5.86
N LYS A 306 17.76 11.60 -5.64
CA LYS A 306 18.98 11.14 -6.32
C LYS A 306 19.33 9.67 -6.07
N LYS A 307 18.95 9.11 -4.92
CA LYS A 307 19.28 7.73 -4.51
C LYS A 307 18.09 6.76 -4.65
N ASN A 308 16.94 7.24 -5.09
CA ASN A 308 15.73 6.43 -5.11
C ASN A 308 15.72 5.47 -6.31
N MET A 309 15.97 4.19 -6.10
CA MET A 309 16.06 3.20 -7.18
C MET A 309 14.76 3.04 -7.99
N LEU A 310 13.60 3.23 -7.36
CA LEU A 310 12.29 3.03 -8.00
C LEU A 310 12.10 3.98 -9.19
N LEU A 311 12.38 5.27 -8.99
CA LEU A 311 12.24 6.27 -10.05
C LEU A 311 13.25 6.08 -11.19
N TYR A 312 14.45 5.59 -10.89
CA TYR A 312 15.41 5.23 -11.93
C TYR A 312 14.90 4.05 -12.77
N PHE A 313 14.32 3.01 -12.15
CA PHE A 313 13.75 1.88 -12.88
C PHE A 313 12.55 2.29 -13.71
N SER A 314 11.63 3.08 -13.15
CA SER A 314 10.49 3.63 -13.88
C SER A 314 10.94 4.51 -15.06
N PHE A 315 11.99 5.32 -14.88
CA PHE A 315 12.53 6.14 -15.96
C PHE A 315 13.20 5.30 -17.05
N ALA A 316 13.97 4.28 -16.67
CA ALA A 316 14.59 3.34 -17.59
C ALA A 316 13.55 2.56 -18.41
N ASP A 317 12.52 2.02 -17.75
CA ASP A 317 11.43 1.31 -18.42
C ASP A 317 10.62 2.27 -19.32
N TYR A 318 10.45 3.54 -18.92
CA TYR A 318 9.81 4.56 -19.75
C TYR A 318 10.61 4.83 -21.05
N GLU A 319 11.93 5.04 -20.95
CA GLU A 319 12.78 5.27 -22.14
C GLU A 319 12.95 4.00 -23.00
N GLU A 320 12.89 2.81 -22.39
CA GLU A 320 12.80 1.54 -23.11
C GLU A 320 11.49 1.46 -23.92
N SER A 321 10.35 1.87 -23.34
CA SER A 321 9.06 1.90 -24.06
C SER A 321 9.07 2.84 -25.28
N ARG A 322 9.91 3.88 -25.23
CA ARG A 322 10.16 4.83 -26.33
C ARG A 322 11.23 4.36 -27.32
N MET A 323 11.76 3.15 -27.15
CA MET A 323 12.85 2.57 -27.95
C MET A 323 14.15 3.37 -27.91
N LYS A 324 14.40 4.15 -26.85
CA LYS A 324 15.63 4.95 -26.66
C LYS A 324 16.65 4.18 -25.80
N TYR A 325 17.08 3.02 -26.27
CA TYR A 325 17.93 2.09 -25.50
C TYR A 325 19.26 2.71 -25.01
N GLU A 326 19.91 3.54 -25.83
CA GLU A 326 21.16 4.23 -25.43
C GLU A 326 20.96 5.12 -24.19
N LYS A 327 19.80 5.79 -24.09
CA LYS A 327 19.47 6.61 -22.93
C LYS A 327 19.22 5.75 -21.69
N VAL A 328 18.69 4.54 -21.85
CA VAL A 328 18.50 3.59 -20.74
C VAL A 328 19.85 3.18 -20.13
N HIS A 329 20.87 2.92 -20.96
CA HIS A 329 22.21 2.65 -20.47
C HIS A 329 22.78 3.82 -19.65
N SER A 330 22.60 5.06 -20.11
CA SER A 330 23.08 6.23 -19.38
C SER A 330 22.37 6.41 -18.03
N ILE A 331 21.07 6.10 -17.96
CA ILE A 331 20.28 6.14 -16.71
C ILE A 331 20.80 5.12 -15.69
N TYR A 332 20.98 3.86 -16.10
CA TYR A 332 21.51 2.82 -15.19
C TYR A 332 22.94 3.12 -14.76
N ASN A 333 23.81 3.56 -15.68
CA ASN A 333 25.19 3.92 -15.34
C ASN A 333 25.25 5.14 -14.41
N LYS A 334 24.34 6.12 -14.56
CA LYS A 334 24.23 7.28 -13.66
C LYS A 334 23.87 6.83 -12.23
N LEU A 335 23.01 5.83 -12.08
CA LEU A 335 22.71 5.25 -10.77
C LEU A 335 23.92 4.51 -10.19
N LEU A 336 24.58 3.67 -11.00
CA LEU A 336 25.77 2.91 -10.57
C LEU A 336 26.96 3.80 -10.17
N GLY A 337 27.04 5.01 -10.72
CA GLY A 337 28.04 6.02 -10.36
C GLY A 337 27.86 6.65 -8.98
N ILE A 338 26.75 6.37 -8.28
CA ILE A 338 26.54 6.80 -6.90
C ILE A 338 27.25 5.81 -5.98
N GLU A 339 28.09 6.30 -5.05
CA GLU A 339 28.95 5.44 -4.23
C GLU A 339 28.19 4.65 -3.15
N ASP A 340 27.16 5.25 -2.55
CA ASP A 340 26.51 4.77 -1.33
C ASP A 340 25.16 4.07 -1.55
N ILE A 341 25.02 3.38 -2.68
CA ILE A 341 23.85 2.54 -2.98
C ILE A 341 24.24 1.06 -2.99
N ASP A 342 23.27 0.17 -2.77
CA ASP A 342 23.42 -1.24 -3.08
C ASP A 342 23.20 -1.47 -4.60
N PRO A 343 24.26 -1.71 -5.39
CA PRO A 343 24.13 -1.84 -6.83
C PRO A 343 23.51 -3.17 -7.24
N THR A 344 23.32 -4.12 -6.31
CA THR A 344 22.88 -5.48 -6.64
C THR A 344 21.53 -5.48 -7.36
N LEU A 345 20.56 -4.74 -6.83
CA LEU A 345 19.24 -4.65 -7.46
C LEU A 345 19.30 -3.90 -8.79
N VAL A 346 20.16 -2.88 -8.88
CA VAL A 346 20.39 -2.10 -10.10
C VAL A 346 20.97 -2.99 -11.20
N TYR A 347 21.98 -3.81 -10.91
CA TYR A 347 22.54 -4.76 -11.87
C TYR A 347 21.54 -5.84 -12.27
N ILE A 348 20.71 -6.33 -11.35
CA ILE A 348 19.64 -7.28 -11.66
C ILE A 348 18.68 -6.69 -12.69
N GLN A 349 18.20 -5.48 -12.46
CA GLN A 349 17.26 -4.82 -13.35
C GLN A 349 17.92 -4.44 -14.69
N TYR A 350 19.14 -3.91 -14.64
CA TYR A 350 19.91 -3.54 -15.82
C TYR A 350 20.23 -4.75 -16.71
N MET A 351 20.58 -5.89 -16.11
CA MET A 351 20.81 -7.14 -16.83
C MET A 351 19.51 -7.67 -17.46
N LYS A 352 18.36 -7.57 -16.76
CA LYS A 352 17.05 -7.92 -17.31
C LYS A 352 16.70 -7.08 -18.54
N PHE A 353 16.93 -5.76 -18.46
CA PHE A 353 16.79 -4.82 -19.58
C PHE A 353 17.69 -5.22 -20.76
N ALA A 354 19.00 -5.33 -20.54
CA ALA A 354 19.97 -5.60 -21.60
C ALA A 354 19.66 -6.91 -22.34
N ARG A 355 19.23 -7.96 -21.62
CA ARG A 355 18.77 -9.20 -22.25
C ARG A 355 17.47 -9.01 -23.03
N ARG A 356 16.49 -8.29 -22.47
CA ARG A 356 15.15 -8.12 -23.06
C ARG A 356 15.18 -7.28 -24.35
N ALA A 357 15.98 -6.21 -24.36
CA ALA A 357 16.05 -5.28 -25.49
C ALA A 357 17.16 -5.63 -26.50
N GLU A 358 18.33 -6.08 -26.04
CA GLU A 358 19.54 -6.22 -26.87
C GLU A 358 20.06 -7.66 -27.01
N GLY A 359 19.43 -8.61 -26.30
CA GLY A 359 19.74 -10.03 -26.37
C GLY A 359 20.80 -10.53 -25.38
N ILE A 360 21.09 -11.83 -25.47
CA ILE A 360 21.84 -12.59 -24.45
C ILE A 360 23.27 -12.08 -24.25
N LYS A 361 23.96 -11.71 -25.33
CA LYS A 361 25.34 -11.24 -25.28
C LYS A 361 25.47 -9.94 -24.47
N SER A 362 24.54 -9.00 -24.66
CA SER A 362 24.53 -7.74 -23.91
C SER A 362 24.29 -8.00 -22.41
N GLY A 363 23.32 -8.86 -22.08
CA GLY A 363 23.09 -9.29 -20.69
C GLY A 363 24.34 -9.87 -20.01
N ARG A 364 25.14 -10.68 -20.71
CA ARG A 364 26.40 -11.23 -20.18
C ARG A 364 27.49 -10.16 -19.96
N ILE A 365 27.51 -9.10 -20.77
CA ILE A 365 28.42 -7.94 -20.56
C ILE A 365 28.05 -7.22 -19.26
N ILE A 366 26.75 -7.02 -19.00
CA ILE A 366 26.31 -6.40 -17.75
C ILE A 366 26.63 -7.30 -16.55
N PHE A 367 26.42 -8.62 -16.67
CA PHE A 367 26.82 -9.56 -15.63
C PHE A 367 28.33 -9.51 -15.36
N LYS A 368 29.17 -9.38 -16.40
CA LYS A 368 30.61 -9.20 -16.22
C LYS A 368 30.91 -7.97 -15.36
N LYS A 369 30.30 -6.81 -15.68
CA LYS A 369 30.45 -5.57 -14.89
C LYS A 369 29.99 -5.76 -13.44
N ALA A 370 28.86 -6.44 -13.22
CA ALA A 370 28.32 -6.70 -11.88
C ALA A 370 29.27 -7.53 -10.99
N ARG A 371 30.05 -8.45 -11.59
CA ARG A 371 31.05 -9.25 -10.86
C ARG A 371 32.31 -8.46 -10.49
N GLU A 372 32.65 -7.45 -11.28
CA GLU A 372 33.81 -6.57 -11.07
C GLU A 372 33.54 -5.53 -9.98
N ASP A 373 32.27 -5.17 -9.73
CA ASP A 373 31.88 -4.30 -8.62
C ASP A 373 31.92 -5.06 -7.28
N LEU A 374 32.70 -4.52 -6.33
CA LEU A 374 32.89 -5.09 -4.99
C LEU A 374 31.64 -4.94 -4.10
N ARG A 375 30.76 -3.98 -4.39
CA ARG A 375 29.54 -3.70 -3.61
C ARG A 375 28.42 -4.70 -3.89
N THR A 376 28.54 -5.47 -4.97
CA THR A 376 27.51 -6.40 -5.42
C THR A 376 27.36 -7.61 -4.48
N ARG A 377 26.11 -7.92 -4.14
CA ARG A 377 25.71 -9.07 -3.32
C ARG A 377 25.33 -10.28 -4.17
N HIS A 378 25.11 -11.41 -3.50
CA HIS A 378 24.85 -12.73 -4.10
C HIS A 378 23.63 -12.81 -5.04
N HIS A 379 22.60 -11.96 -4.87
CA HIS A 379 21.36 -12.00 -5.64
C HIS A 379 21.57 -11.88 -7.17
N VAL A 380 22.62 -11.18 -7.63
CA VAL A 380 22.89 -11.02 -9.06
C VAL A 380 23.25 -12.36 -9.73
N TYR A 381 23.96 -13.24 -9.01
CA TYR A 381 24.38 -14.55 -9.51
C TYR A 381 23.18 -15.48 -9.67
N VAL A 382 22.27 -15.47 -8.68
CA VAL A 382 20.99 -16.21 -8.73
C VAL A 382 20.19 -15.76 -9.96
N THR A 383 20.03 -14.45 -10.12
CA THR A 383 19.26 -13.90 -11.25
C THR A 383 19.91 -14.27 -12.58
N ALA A 384 21.24 -14.16 -12.70
CA ALA A 384 21.95 -14.45 -13.95
C ALA A 384 21.80 -15.93 -14.35
N ALA A 385 21.92 -16.85 -13.39
CA ALA A 385 21.77 -18.28 -13.64
C ALA A 385 20.32 -18.64 -14.04
N LEU A 386 19.33 -18.11 -13.31
CA LEU A 386 17.91 -18.31 -13.65
C LEU A 386 17.55 -17.70 -15.01
N MET A 387 18.17 -16.58 -15.36
CA MET A 387 17.94 -15.92 -16.64
C MET A 387 18.47 -16.77 -17.81
N GLU A 388 19.64 -17.39 -17.68
CA GLU A 388 20.15 -18.35 -18.67
C GLU A 388 19.22 -19.59 -18.72
N TYR A 389 18.87 -20.16 -17.57
CA TYR A 389 18.00 -21.34 -17.55
C TYR A 389 16.61 -21.09 -18.17
N TYR A 390 15.92 -20.01 -17.77
CA TYR A 390 14.55 -19.77 -18.25
C TYR A 390 14.51 -19.24 -19.67
N CYS A 391 15.49 -18.45 -20.10
CA CYS A 391 15.47 -17.77 -21.39
C CYS A 391 16.31 -18.46 -22.46
N SER A 392 17.56 -18.85 -22.17
CA SER A 392 18.43 -19.56 -23.13
C SER A 392 18.26 -21.08 -23.08
N LYS A 393 17.55 -21.60 -22.05
CA LYS A 393 17.35 -23.04 -21.80
C LYS A 393 18.66 -23.81 -21.59
N ASP A 394 19.75 -23.11 -21.31
CA ASP A 394 21.07 -23.69 -21.11
C ASP A 394 21.31 -24.04 -19.63
N LYS A 395 21.15 -25.33 -19.30
CA LYS A 395 21.43 -25.85 -17.95
C LYS A 395 22.91 -25.80 -17.58
N SER A 396 23.81 -25.98 -18.55
CA SER A 396 25.26 -26.03 -18.32
C SER A 396 25.78 -24.66 -17.87
N VAL A 397 25.36 -23.60 -18.57
CA VAL A 397 25.74 -22.23 -18.20
C VAL A 397 25.12 -21.82 -16.87
N ALA A 398 23.85 -22.14 -16.64
CA ALA A 398 23.20 -21.86 -15.36
C ALA A 398 23.93 -22.55 -14.19
N PHE A 399 24.25 -23.84 -14.31
CA PHE A 399 25.01 -24.58 -13.32
C PHE A 399 26.39 -23.97 -13.07
N LYS A 400 27.13 -23.60 -14.13
CA LYS A 400 28.43 -22.92 -14.01
C LYS A 400 28.35 -21.58 -13.27
N ILE A 401 27.29 -20.80 -13.50
CA ILE A 401 27.09 -19.51 -12.80
C ILE A 401 26.80 -19.74 -11.32
N PHE A 402 25.98 -20.75 -10.98
CA PHE A 402 25.73 -21.10 -9.59
C PHE A 402 26.97 -21.64 -8.87
N GLU A 403 27.75 -22.52 -9.51
CA GLU A 403 29.03 -23.00 -8.95
C GLU A 403 30.03 -21.85 -8.76
N LEU A 404 30.06 -20.88 -9.69
CA LEU A 404 30.90 -19.69 -9.56
C LEU A 404 30.47 -18.82 -8.37
N GLY A 405 29.17 -18.62 -8.18
CA GLY A 405 28.66 -17.84 -7.05
C GLY A 405 28.82 -18.57 -5.71
N LEU A 406 28.70 -19.90 -5.68
CA LEU A 406 28.90 -20.72 -4.47
C LEU A 406 30.34 -20.62 -3.95
N LYS A 407 31.33 -20.49 -4.83
CA LYS A 407 32.73 -20.25 -4.42
C LYS A 407 32.93 -18.91 -3.69
N LYS A 408 32.12 -17.90 -3.99
CA LYS A 408 32.25 -16.54 -3.45
C LYS A 408 31.29 -16.24 -2.30
N TYR A 409 30.08 -16.79 -2.34
CA TYR A 409 28.98 -16.52 -1.39
C TYR A 409 28.43 -17.80 -0.74
N GLY A 410 29.29 -18.81 -0.56
CA GLY A 410 28.94 -20.09 0.08
C GLY A 410 28.72 -20.02 1.59
N ASP A 411 28.82 -18.83 2.16
CA ASP A 411 28.55 -18.45 3.55
C ASP A 411 27.16 -17.82 3.75
N ILE A 412 26.42 -17.56 2.66
CA ILE A 412 25.10 -16.91 2.69
C ILE A 412 23.99 -17.96 2.53
N PRO A 413 23.12 -18.18 3.54
CA PRO A 413 22.02 -19.14 3.48
C PRO A 413 21.06 -18.88 2.31
N GLU A 414 20.68 -17.62 2.07
CA GLU A 414 19.70 -17.23 1.06
C GLU A 414 20.17 -17.60 -0.35
N TYR A 415 21.47 -17.46 -0.61
CA TYR A 415 22.07 -17.85 -1.89
C TYR A 415 21.96 -19.35 -2.13
N ILE A 416 22.31 -20.13 -1.11
CA ILE A 416 22.31 -21.59 -1.18
C ILE A 416 20.88 -22.12 -1.32
N LEU A 417 19.93 -21.56 -0.58
CA LEU A 417 18.51 -21.90 -0.70
C LEU A 417 17.99 -21.66 -2.12
N ALA A 418 18.35 -20.52 -2.72
CA ALA A 418 17.97 -20.24 -4.12
C ALA A 418 18.62 -21.23 -5.11
N TYR A 419 19.84 -21.70 -4.83
CA TYR A 419 20.51 -22.69 -5.67
C TYR A 419 19.91 -24.11 -5.50
N ILE A 420 19.58 -24.50 -4.28
CA ILE A 420 18.88 -25.75 -3.96
C ILE A 420 17.51 -25.76 -4.62
N ASP A 421 16.76 -24.66 -4.54
CA ASP A 421 15.46 -24.55 -5.17
C ASP A 421 15.59 -24.72 -6.68
N TYR A 422 16.59 -24.10 -7.31
CA TYR A 422 16.88 -24.31 -8.72
C TYR A 422 17.13 -25.80 -9.06
N LEU A 423 18.00 -26.49 -8.32
CA LEU A 423 18.29 -27.92 -8.56
C LEU A 423 17.08 -28.82 -8.33
N SER A 424 16.30 -28.53 -7.28
CA SER A 424 15.11 -29.29 -6.93
C SER A 424 14.07 -29.25 -8.06
N HIS A 425 13.89 -28.09 -8.70
CA HIS A 425 13.00 -27.95 -9.87
C HIS A 425 13.52 -28.66 -11.14
N LEU A 426 14.81 -29.01 -11.21
CA LEU A 426 15.34 -29.81 -12.33
C LEU A 426 15.04 -31.31 -12.19
N ASN A 427 14.50 -31.74 -11.05
CA ASN A 427 14.24 -33.14 -10.72
C ASN A 427 15.51 -34.02 -10.81
N GLU A 428 16.67 -33.44 -10.48
CA GLU A 428 17.95 -34.14 -10.40
C GLU A 428 18.25 -34.50 -8.94
N ASP A 429 17.64 -35.58 -8.47
CA ASP A 429 17.66 -35.99 -7.06
C ASP A 429 19.08 -36.21 -6.52
N ASN A 430 19.91 -36.87 -7.33
CA ASN A 430 21.29 -37.16 -6.94
C ASN A 430 22.12 -35.88 -6.79
N ASN A 431 22.00 -34.96 -7.75
CA ASN A 431 22.75 -33.70 -7.73
C ASN A 431 22.29 -32.78 -6.59
N THR A 432 20.99 -32.76 -6.31
CA THR A 432 20.41 -31.99 -5.22
C THR A 432 20.90 -32.52 -3.86
N ARG A 433 20.92 -33.85 -3.67
CA ARG A 433 21.46 -34.48 -2.47
C ARG A 433 22.96 -34.22 -2.30
N VAL A 434 23.74 -34.32 -3.37
CA VAL A 434 25.18 -34.00 -3.36
C VAL A 434 25.40 -32.54 -2.97
N LEU A 435 24.57 -31.61 -3.45
CA LEU A 435 24.66 -30.21 -3.06
C LEU A 435 24.36 -29.99 -1.58
N PHE A 436 23.29 -30.60 -1.05
CA PHE A 436 22.97 -30.54 0.39
C PHE A 436 24.12 -31.02 1.24
N GLU A 437 24.67 -32.20 0.94
CA GLU A 437 25.80 -32.77 1.69
C GLU A 437 27.05 -31.91 1.58
N ARG A 438 27.34 -31.38 0.38
CA ARG A 438 28.49 -30.50 0.17
C ARG A 438 28.39 -29.24 1.01
N VAL A 439 27.24 -28.56 1.02
CA VAL A 439 27.02 -27.32 1.77
C VAL A 439 27.10 -27.54 3.27
N LEU A 440 26.49 -28.63 3.77
CA LEU A 440 26.42 -28.90 5.21
C LEU A 440 27.73 -29.47 5.76
N THR A 441 28.62 -29.97 4.91
CA THR A 441 29.92 -30.56 5.29
C THR A 441 31.11 -29.65 4.97
N SER A 442 31.00 -28.74 4.00
CA SER A 442 32.10 -27.88 3.56
C SER A 442 32.59 -26.89 4.62
N GLY A 443 31.81 -26.65 5.68
CA GLY A 443 32.14 -25.69 6.74
C GLY A 443 32.17 -24.22 6.29
N SER A 444 31.77 -23.94 5.03
CA SER A 444 31.68 -22.58 4.50
C SER A 444 30.53 -21.78 5.10
N LEU A 445 29.51 -22.48 5.63
CA LEU A 445 28.36 -21.90 6.29
C LEU A 445 28.42 -22.16 7.80
N SER A 446 28.23 -21.10 8.59
CA SER A 446 28.11 -21.23 10.05
C SER A 446 26.92 -22.13 10.41
N PRO A 447 27.08 -23.15 11.27
CA PRO A 447 26.01 -24.07 11.65
C PRO A 447 24.75 -23.35 12.14
N GLU A 448 24.88 -22.27 12.91
CA GLU A 448 23.79 -21.43 13.42
C GLU A 448 22.83 -20.91 12.33
N LYS A 449 23.36 -20.58 11.14
CA LYS A 449 22.58 -20.04 10.02
C LYS A 449 22.08 -21.13 9.06
N SER A 450 22.45 -22.38 9.29
CA SER A 450 22.11 -23.51 8.41
C SER A 450 20.72 -24.10 8.66
N GLY A 451 19.97 -23.61 9.66
CA GLY A 451 18.69 -24.18 10.08
C GLY A 451 17.66 -24.28 8.95
N GLU A 452 17.58 -23.27 8.08
CA GLU A 452 16.69 -23.27 6.93
C GLU A 452 17.09 -24.29 5.85
N ILE A 453 18.39 -24.53 5.69
CA ILE A 453 18.91 -25.53 4.74
C ILE A 453 18.55 -26.93 5.21
N TRP A 454 18.68 -27.21 6.52
CA TRP A 454 18.23 -28.47 7.09
C TRP A 454 16.71 -28.67 6.97
N ALA A 455 15.92 -27.61 7.12
CA ALA A 455 14.48 -27.68 6.92
C ALA A 455 14.13 -28.02 5.44
N ARG A 456 14.80 -27.39 4.48
CA ARG A 456 14.64 -27.73 3.05
C ARG A 456 15.16 -29.12 2.72
N PHE A 457 16.23 -29.59 3.38
CA PHE A 457 16.75 -30.94 3.17
C PHE A 457 15.76 -32.02 3.63
N LEU A 458 15.10 -31.80 4.77
CA LEU A 458 14.03 -32.69 5.24
C LEU A 458 12.82 -32.68 4.32
N ALA A 459 12.39 -31.51 3.84
CA ALA A 459 11.30 -31.42 2.87
C ALA A 459 11.62 -32.16 1.56
N PHE A 460 12.87 -32.07 1.11
CA PHE A 460 13.35 -32.79 -0.07
C PHE A 460 13.36 -34.31 0.14
N GLU A 461 13.97 -34.81 1.22
CA GLU A 461 13.97 -36.24 1.54
C GLU A 461 12.56 -36.79 1.83
N SER A 462 11.65 -35.96 2.35
CA SER A 462 10.25 -36.36 2.53
C SER A 462 9.50 -36.57 1.21
N ASN A 463 9.90 -35.89 0.13
CA ASN A 463 9.22 -35.98 -1.16
C ASN A 463 9.75 -37.14 -2.02
N ILE A 464 11.06 -37.39 -2.01
CA ILE A 464 11.72 -38.35 -2.91
C ILE A 464 12.41 -39.52 -2.20
N GLY A 465 12.70 -39.39 -0.90
CA GLY A 465 13.49 -40.34 -0.13
C GLY A 465 12.67 -41.44 0.52
N ASP A 466 13.32 -42.19 1.41
CA ASP A 466 12.70 -43.21 2.25
C ASP A 466 12.70 -42.78 3.72
N LEU A 467 11.89 -43.44 4.56
CA LEU A 467 11.84 -43.09 5.98
C LEU A 467 13.22 -43.21 6.66
N ALA A 468 14.07 -44.12 6.18
CA ALA A 468 15.41 -44.29 6.71
C ALA A 468 16.33 -43.10 6.40
N SER A 469 16.24 -42.49 5.21
CA SER A 469 16.98 -41.27 4.87
C SER A 469 16.53 -40.08 5.73
N ILE A 470 15.22 -39.90 5.90
CA ILE A 470 14.64 -38.85 6.74
C ILE A 470 15.15 -38.97 8.18
N LEU A 471 15.07 -40.15 8.78
CA LEU A 471 15.55 -40.39 10.16
C LEU A 471 17.07 -40.18 10.32
N LYS A 472 17.87 -40.37 9.26
CA LYS A 472 19.31 -40.06 9.28
C LYS A 472 19.54 -38.55 9.27
N VAL A 473 18.81 -37.81 8.43
CA VAL A 473 18.90 -36.35 8.34
C VAL A 473 18.39 -35.69 9.62
N GLU A 474 17.29 -36.16 10.20
CA GLU A 474 16.75 -35.66 11.48
C GLU A 474 17.78 -35.81 12.62
N ARG A 475 18.42 -36.99 12.74
CA ARG A 475 19.46 -37.22 13.76
C ARG A 475 20.67 -36.32 13.57
N ARG A 476 21.09 -36.08 12.33
CA ARG A 476 22.20 -35.16 12.03
C ARG A 476 21.82 -33.70 12.31
N ARG A 477 20.61 -33.27 11.93
CA ARG A 477 20.08 -31.92 12.25
C ARG A 477 20.02 -31.71 13.76
N PHE A 478 19.52 -32.68 14.51
CA PHE A 478 19.46 -32.60 15.97
C PHE A 478 20.86 -32.50 16.59
N THR A 479 21.82 -33.29 16.11
CA THR A 479 23.21 -33.24 16.59
C THR A 479 23.88 -31.89 16.30
N ALA A 480 23.59 -31.29 15.14
CA ALA A 480 24.14 -29.99 14.74
C ALA A 480 23.58 -28.80 15.56
N PHE A 481 22.39 -28.93 16.14
CA PHE A 481 21.69 -27.88 16.91
C PHE A 481 21.25 -28.36 18.29
N LYS A 482 22.08 -29.21 18.92
CA LYS A 482 21.74 -29.90 20.16
C LYS A 482 21.31 -28.93 21.27
N ASP A 483 22.04 -27.83 21.41
CA ASP A 483 21.79 -26.83 22.46
C ASP A 483 20.45 -26.06 22.29
N GLU A 484 19.93 -25.95 21.07
CA GLU A 484 18.68 -25.20 20.78
C GLU A 484 17.42 -26.08 20.71
N TYR A 485 17.60 -27.36 20.34
CA TYR A 485 16.53 -28.31 20.09
C TYR A 485 16.30 -29.34 21.21
N GLU A 486 17.15 -29.40 22.23
CA GLU A 486 16.88 -30.20 23.44
C GLU A 486 15.54 -29.78 24.07
N GLY A 487 14.61 -30.73 24.21
CA GLY A 487 13.26 -30.52 24.74
C GLY A 487 12.22 -30.00 23.73
N LYS A 488 12.59 -29.84 22.45
CA LYS A 488 11.68 -29.42 21.36
C LYS A 488 11.56 -30.45 20.24
N GLU A 489 11.84 -31.72 20.53
CA GLU A 489 11.85 -32.80 19.56
C GLU A 489 10.46 -33.01 18.93
N THR A 490 9.41 -32.94 19.75
CA THR A 490 8.01 -33.06 19.28
C THR A 490 7.58 -31.87 18.43
N ALA A 491 8.11 -30.68 18.68
CA ALA A 491 7.86 -29.52 17.83
C ALA A 491 8.59 -29.65 16.48
N LEU A 492 9.82 -30.15 16.48
CA LEU A 492 10.58 -30.41 15.25
C LEU A 492 9.94 -31.51 14.38
N LEU A 493 9.28 -32.47 15.01
CA LEU A 493 8.53 -33.53 14.35
C LEU A 493 7.37 -33.00 13.50
N VAL A 494 6.78 -31.86 13.89
CA VAL A 494 5.71 -31.20 13.13
C VAL A 494 6.19 -30.84 11.72
N ASP A 495 7.45 -30.42 11.57
CA ASP A 495 8.03 -30.07 10.26
C ASP A 495 8.09 -31.23 9.27
N ARG A 496 8.09 -32.48 9.76
CA ARG A 496 8.09 -33.68 8.90
C ARG A 496 6.75 -33.89 8.21
N TYR A 497 5.66 -33.54 8.89
CA TYR A 497 4.29 -33.83 8.43
C TYR A 497 3.57 -32.61 7.90
N LYS A 498 4.10 -31.40 8.14
CA LYS A 498 3.49 -30.18 7.63
C LYS A 498 3.51 -30.18 6.11
N PHE A 499 2.43 -29.70 5.53
CA PHE A 499 2.34 -29.46 4.10
C PHE A 499 1.61 -28.15 3.86
N MET A 500 2.29 -27.18 3.26
CA MET A 500 1.76 -25.81 3.10
C MET A 500 1.28 -25.23 4.45
N ASP A 501 -0.01 -24.97 4.59
CA ASP A 501 -0.69 -24.45 5.78
C ASP A 501 -1.35 -25.54 6.65
N LEU A 502 -1.20 -26.81 6.28
CA LEU A 502 -1.73 -27.95 7.03
C LEU A 502 -0.72 -28.41 8.09
N TYR A 503 -1.18 -28.46 9.33
CA TYR A 503 -0.41 -28.95 10.47
C TYR A 503 -1.14 -30.13 11.13
N PRO A 504 -0.40 -31.11 11.67
CA PRO A 504 -0.97 -32.27 12.35
C PRO A 504 -1.55 -31.95 13.75
N CYS A 505 -1.47 -30.69 14.22
CA CYS A 505 -1.95 -30.25 15.52
C CYS A 505 -2.68 -28.91 15.41
N SER A 506 -3.54 -28.60 16.38
CA SER A 506 -4.22 -27.30 16.49
C SER A 506 -3.22 -26.17 16.83
N ALA A 507 -3.59 -24.93 16.51
CA ALA A 507 -2.75 -23.76 16.80
C ALA A 507 -2.44 -23.60 18.31
N SER A 508 -3.36 -23.99 19.19
CA SER A 508 -3.16 -24.02 20.64
C SER A 508 -2.13 -25.06 21.08
N GLU A 509 -2.18 -26.25 20.49
CA GLU A 509 -1.22 -27.34 20.78
C GLU A 509 0.18 -26.98 20.26
N LEU A 510 0.27 -26.44 19.03
CA LEU A 510 1.53 -25.97 18.46
C LEU A 510 2.18 -24.87 19.31
N LYS A 511 1.37 -23.95 19.86
CA LYS A 511 1.86 -22.89 20.77
C LYS A 511 2.40 -23.48 22.08
N ALA A 512 1.72 -24.48 22.65
CA ALA A 512 2.16 -25.17 23.87
C ALA A 512 3.42 -26.02 23.64
N LEU A 513 3.54 -26.65 22.47
CA LEU A 513 4.74 -27.38 22.04
C LEU A 513 5.94 -26.46 21.75
N GLY A 514 5.73 -25.14 21.70
CA GLY A 514 6.79 -24.18 21.36
C GLY A 514 7.19 -24.22 19.88
N TYR A 515 6.30 -24.68 18.99
CA TYR A 515 6.54 -24.74 17.56
C TYR A 515 6.73 -23.33 16.98
N LYS A 516 7.91 -23.10 16.38
CA LYS A 516 8.25 -21.87 15.68
C LYS A 516 8.24 -22.14 14.18
N ASP A 517 7.21 -21.68 13.49
CA ASP A 517 7.20 -21.75 12.03
C ASP A 517 8.20 -20.73 11.47
N VAL A 518 9.29 -21.24 10.87
CA VAL A 518 10.33 -20.44 10.20
C VAL A 518 9.75 -19.51 9.13
N SER A 519 8.67 -19.92 8.45
CA SER A 519 7.97 -19.13 7.44
C SER A 519 7.19 -17.96 8.05
N ARG A 520 6.56 -18.19 9.22
CA ARG A 520 5.73 -17.19 9.91
C ARG A 520 6.58 -16.25 10.77
N ALA A 521 7.72 -16.70 11.28
CA ALA A 521 8.68 -15.89 12.04
C ALA A 521 9.34 -14.80 11.18
N LYS A 522 9.69 -15.09 9.91
CA LYS A 522 10.15 -14.05 8.96
C LYS A 522 9.06 -13.04 8.63
N LEU A 523 7.81 -13.49 8.48
CA LEU A 523 6.67 -12.60 8.23
C LEU A 523 6.37 -11.69 9.42
N ALA A 524 6.49 -12.20 10.64
CA ALA A 524 6.32 -11.43 11.88
C ALA A 524 7.46 -10.44 12.13
N ALA A 525 8.69 -10.75 11.71
CA ALA A 525 9.85 -9.85 11.82
C ALA A 525 9.86 -8.70 10.79
N LEU A 526 9.08 -8.82 9.71
CA LEU A 526 8.94 -7.79 8.66
C LEU A 526 7.81 -6.79 8.93
N LEU A 527 6.98 -7.04 9.95
CA LEU A 527 5.97 -6.11 10.42
C LEU A 527 6.60 -5.26 11.52
N PRO A 528 6.61 -3.91 11.44
CA PRO A 528 6.93 -3.11 12.62
C PRO A 528 5.95 -3.52 13.73
N GLU A 529 6.49 -3.75 14.94
CA GLU A 529 5.69 -4.02 16.13
C GLU A 529 4.49 -3.07 16.13
N THR A 530 3.31 -3.66 15.97
CA THR A 530 2.07 -2.91 16.11
C THR A 530 2.07 -2.37 17.52
N VAL A 531 2.13 -1.05 17.60
CA VAL A 531 2.04 -0.23 18.79
C VAL A 531 1.09 -0.90 19.77
N VAL A 532 1.67 -1.44 20.85
CA VAL A 532 0.95 -1.76 22.08
C VAL A 532 0.20 -0.49 22.42
N THR A 533 -1.11 -0.49 22.25
CA THR A 533 -1.97 0.61 22.66
C THR A 533 -1.79 0.78 24.16
N PRO A 534 -1.20 1.90 24.63
CA PRO A 534 -1.22 2.20 26.04
C PRO A 534 -2.68 2.45 26.38
N SER A 535 -3.20 1.71 27.35
CA SER A 535 -4.48 2.04 27.98
C SER A 535 -4.39 3.48 28.50
N ALA A 536 -5.04 4.40 27.80
CA ALA A 536 -5.08 5.79 28.21
C ALA A 536 -6.06 5.97 29.39
N PRO A 537 -5.79 6.91 30.30
CA PRO A 537 -6.46 7.03 31.58
C PRO A 537 -7.85 7.67 31.43
N ALA A 538 -8.82 7.15 32.19
CA ALA A 538 -10.14 7.75 32.32
C ALA A 538 -10.03 9.15 32.95
N GLN A 539 -10.28 10.19 32.14
CA GLN A 539 -10.60 11.51 32.65
C GLN A 539 -12.04 11.48 33.18
N LYS A 540 -12.16 11.84 34.46
CA LYS A 540 -13.39 12.33 35.08
C LYS A 540 -13.87 13.54 34.29
N ASP A 541 -15.17 13.61 34.03
CA ASP A 541 -15.88 14.85 34.22
C ASP A 541 -17.35 14.61 34.61
N GLU A 542 -17.74 15.37 35.63
CA GLU A 542 -19.12 15.61 36.02
C GLU A 542 -19.86 16.32 34.88
N ALA A 543 -20.97 15.73 34.48
CA ALA A 543 -22.26 16.41 34.28
C ALA A 543 -23.18 15.36 33.62
N ASP A 544 -24.27 14.99 34.27
CA ASP A 544 -25.48 15.73 33.92
C ASP A 544 -26.67 15.39 34.82
N ARG A 545 -27.49 16.42 34.95
CA ARG A 545 -28.78 16.44 35.60
C ARG A 545 -29.66 15.30 35.10
N LYS A 546 -30.27 14.61 36.06
CA LYS A 546 -31.30 13.59 35.86
C LYS A 546 -32.45 14.12 34.98
N PRO A 547 -32.97 13.28 34.09
CA PRO A 547 -34.40 13.18 33.86
C PRO A 547 -34.96 11.92 34.54
N GLU A 548 -36.13 12.09 35.14
CA GLU A 548 -36.88 11.10 35.91
C GLU A 548 -37.63 10.17 34.94
N TYR A 549 -37.06 8.99 34.68
CA TYR A 549 -37.78 7.88 34.06
C TYR A 549 -37.75 6.67 35.00
N PRO A 550 -38.81 5.85 35.06
CA PRO A 550 -38.82 4.62 35.86
C PRO A 550 -37.67 3.72 35.43
N LYS A 551 -36.72 3.47 36.33
CA LYS A 551 -35.64 2.50 36.09
C LYS A 551 -36.07 1.13 36.62
N PRO A 552 -35.81 0.03 35.89
CA PRO A 552 -35.94 -1.31 36.44
C PRO A 552 -34.97 -1.50 37.61
N ASP A 553 -35.40 -2.24 38.63
CA ASP A 553 -34.61 -2.50 39.85
C ASP A 553 -33.34 -3.29 39.49
N THR A 554 -32.19 -2.63 39.52
CA THR A 554 -30.89 -3.21 39.15
C THR A 554 -30.41 -4.25 40.15
N ASN A 555 -31.05 -4.39 41.32
CA ASN A 555 -30.75 -5.45 42.28
C ASN A 555 -31.24 -6.84 41.81
N GLN A 556 -32.16 -6.88 40.83
CA GLN A 556 -32.66 -8.13 40.25
C GLN A 556 -32.00 -8.50 38.92
N MET A 557 -31.04 -7.70 38.44
CA MET A 557 -30.34 -7.97 37.18
C MET A 557 -29.06 -8.79 37.43
N ILE A 558 -28.94 -9.93 36.76
CA ILE A 558 -27.75 -10.78 36.82
C ILE A 558 -26.76 -10.33 35.74
N PRO A 559 -25.46 -10.15 36.04
CA PRO A 559 -24.48 -9.70 35.05
C PRO A 559 -24.31 -10.68 33.89
N PHE A 560 -24.48 -10.19 32.67
CA PHE A 560 -24.21 -10.95 31.44
C PHE A 560 -22.69 -11.17 31.28
N GLN A 561 -22.22 -12.40 31.50
CA GLN A 561 -20.84 -12.83 31.22
C GLN A 561 -20.81 -13.93 30.15
N PRO A 562 -20.61 -13.58 28.87
CA PRO A 562 -20.41 -14.58 27.83
C PRO A 562 -19.02 -15.21 28.03
N ARG A 563 -18.99 -16.48 28.45
CA ARG A 563 -17.75 -17.29 28.49
C ARG A 563 -17.78 -18.31 27.36
N HIS A 564 -16.77 -18.28 26.50
CA HIS A 564 -16.68 -19.08 25.28
C HIS A 564 -16.51 -20.60 25.53
N MET A 565 -16.21 -21.01 26.77
CA MET A 565 -16.27 -22.40 27.24
C MET A 565 -16.89 -22.43 28.65
N ALA A 566 -17.99 -23.14 28.83
CA ALA A 566 -18.62 -23.33 30.14
C ALA A 566 -17.93 -24.51 30.88
N PRO A 567 -17.49 -24.34 32.14
CA PRO A 567 -17.01 -25.44 32.97
C PRO A 567 -18.07 -26.54 33.16
N PRO A 568 -17.68 -27.80 33.39
CA PRO A 568 -18.63 -28.88 33.67
C PRO A 568 -19.53 -28.54 34.86
N GLY A 569 -20.86 -28.56 34.67
CA GLY A 569 -21.85 -28.25 35.72
C GLY A 569 -22.65 -26.96 35.52
N LEU A 570 -22.46 -26.25 34.40
CA LEU A 570 -23.26 -25.08 34.04
C LEU A 570 -23.97 -25.29 32.69
N HIS A 571 -25.26 -24.93 32.61
CA HIS A 571 -26.07 -25.10 31.40
C HIS A 571 -26.05 -23.83 30.55
N PRO A 572 -25.53 -23.86 29.31
CA PRO A 572 -25.63 -22.73 28.40
C PRO A 572 -27.02 -22.70 27.73
N VAL A 573 -27.73 -21.58 27.81
CA VAL A 573 -29.00 -21.34 27.09
C VAL A 573 -28.85 -20.02 26.30
N PRO A 574 -29.58 -19.82 25.20
CA PRO A 574 -29.58 -18.53 24.48
C PRO A 574 -30.00 -17.41 25.44
N GLY A 575 -29.05 -16.56 25.85
CA GLY A 575 -29.23 -15.54 26.89
C GLY A 575 -28.21 -15.59 28.03
N GLY A 576 -27.41 -16.65 28.16
CA GLY A 576 -26.31 -16.73 29.12
C GLY A 576 -26.15 -18.09 29.78
N VAL A 577 -25.30 -18.14 30.82
CA VAL A 577 -25.03 -19.35 31.60
C VAL A 577 -25.82 -19.25 32.91
N PHE A 578 -26.81 -20.11 33.11
CA PHE A 578 -27.65 -20.10 34.30
C PHE A 578 -27.25 -21.22 35.26
N PRO A 579 -27.23 -20.97 36.59
CA PRO A 579 -27.01 -22.02 37.56
C PRO A 579 -28.19 -22.98 37.55
N VAL A 580 -27.91 -24.27 37.32
CA VAL A 580 -28.91 -25.33 37.46
C VAL A 580 -29.37 -25.44 38.93
N PRO A 581 -30.62 -25.86 39.20
CA PRO A 581 -31.12 -26.03 40.57
C PRO A 581 -30.17 -26.88 41.42
N PRO A 582 -29.97 -26.56 42.71
CA PRO A 582 -28.99 -27.24 43.57
C PRO A 582 -29.13 -28.78 43.59
N ALA A 583 -30.35 -29.29 43.53
CA ALA A 583 -30.62 -30.72 43.47
C ALA A 583 -30.11 -31.37 42.16
N ALA A 584 -30.23 -30.67 41.03
CA ALA A 584 -29.72 -31.13 39.73
C ALA A 584 -28.18 -31.07 39.68
N VAL A 585 -27.55 -30.08 40.34
CA VAL A 585 -26.08 -30.00 40.45
C VAL A 585 -25.50 -31.24 41.13
N VAL A 586 -26.13 -31.70 42.21
CA VAL A 586 -25.70 -32.89 42.95
C VAL A 586 -25.76 -34.13 42.05
N LEU A 587 -26.85 -34.29 41.30
CA LEU A 587 -27.00 -35.39 40.35
C LEU A 587 -25.97 -35.31 39.22
N MET A 588 -25.74 -34.13 38.63
CA MET A 588 -24.76 -33.94 37.56
C MET A 588 -23.32 -34.19 38.01
N LYS A 589 -22.98 -33.98 39.29
CA LYS A 589 -21.66 -34.33 39.84
C LYS A 589 -21.44 -35.84 40.00
N LEU A 590 -22.51 -36.61 40.13
CA LEU A 590 -22.47 -38.07 40.27
C LEU A 590 -22.46 -38.79 38.91
N LEU A 591 -22.87 -38.10 37.84
CA LEU A 591 -22.92 -38.66 36.49
C LEU A 591 -21.58 -38.46 35.74
N PRO A 592 -21.17 -39.43 34.89
CA PRO A 592 -20.05 -39.27 33.96
C PRO A 592 -20.21 -38.06 33.03
N PRO A 593 -19.10 -37.49 32.50
CA PRO A 593 -19.16 -36.41 31.53
C PRO A 593 -20.07 -36.76 30.34
N PRO A 594 -20.82 -35.80 29.76
CA PRO A 594 -21.77 -36.06 28.66
C PRO A 594 -21.14 -36.76 27.45
N THR A 595 -19.85 -36.56 27.21
CA THR A 595 -19.07 -37.19 26.13
C THR A 595 -18.89 -38.70 26.29
N CYS A 596 -19.19 -39.25 27.47
CA CYS A 596 -19.10 -40.69 27.74
C CYS A 596 -20.36 -41.47 27.35
N PHE A 597 -21.46 -40.80 27.00
CA PHE A 597 -22.70 -41.46 26.60
C PHE A 597 -22.83 -41.50 25.07
N THR A 598 -22.64 -42.67 24.48
CA THR A 598 -22.70 -42.92 23.04
C THR A 598 -24.03 -43.58 22.61
N GLY A 599 -25.13 -43.09 23.19
CA GLY A 599 -26.50 -43.40 22.78
C GLY A 599 -27.11 -44.70 23.33
N PRO A 600 -28.35 -45.04 22.92
CA PRO A 600 -29.27 -44.24 22.09
C PRO A 600 -29.83 -43.03 22.85
N PHE A 601 -29.90 -41.88 22.17
CA PHE A 601 -30.35 -40.62 22.77
C PHE A 601 -31.89 -40.56 22.80
N VAL A 602 -32.46 -40.32 23.98
CA VAL A 602 -33.91 -40.15 24.16
C VAL A 602 -34.35 -38.86 23.46
N GLN A 603 -35.49 -38.89 22.76
CA GLN A 603 -36.10 -37.68 22.22
C GLN A 603 -36.56 -36.78 23.38
N VAL A 604 -35.74 -35.76 23.66
CA VAL A 604 -35.92 -34.87 24.82
C VAL A 604 -37.25 -34.14 24.75
N ASP A 605 -37.69 -33.73 23.56
CA ASP A 605 -38.94 -32.99 23.38
C ASP A 605 -40.17 -33.84 23.74
N GLU A 606 -40.19 -35.11 23.35
CA GLU A 606 -41.29 -36.04 23.64
C GLU A 606 -41.32 -36.43 25.13
N LEU A 607 -40.13 -36.60 25.73
CA LEU A 607 -39.98 -36.81 27.17
C LEU A 607 -40.48 -35.60 27.98
N MET A 608 -40.12 -34.38 27.55
CA MET A 608 -40.55 -33.14 28.21
C MET A 608 -42.05 -32.89 28.05
N GLU A 609 -42.64 -33.25 26.92
CA GLU A 609 -44.09 -33.20 26.71
C GLU A 609 -44.81 -34.22 27.60
N THR A 610 -44.22 -35.40 27.81
CA THR A 610 -44.73 -36.40 28.76
C THR A 610 -44.65 -35.88 30.21
N PHE A 611 -43.55 -35.24 30.59
CA PHE A 611 -43.42 -34.62 31.92
C PHE A 611 -44.43 -33.49 32.14
N ARG A 612 -44.74 -32.69 31.12
CA ARG A 612 -45.76 -31.63 31.23
C ARG A 612 -47.17 -32.17 31.42
N ARG A 613 -47.47 -33.34 30.86
CA ARG A 613 -48.78 -34.01 31.01
C ARG A 613 -48.90 -34.82 32.30
N CYS A 614 -47.78 -35.05 32.98
CA CYS A 614 -47.74 -35.78 34.24
C CYS A 614 -48.19 -34.87 35.38
N THR A 615 -49.31 -35.22 36.01
CA THR A 615 -49.74 -34.58 37.26
C THR A 615 -49.02 -35.26 38.42
N LEU A 616 -48.13 -34.53 39.07
CA LEU A 616 -47.40 -35.03 40.23
C LEU A 616 -48.32 -35.01 41.45
N PRO A 617 -48.46 -36.12 42.21
CA PRO A 617 -49.21 -36.12 43.45
C PRO A 617 -48.58 -35.17 44.48
N GLU A 618 -49.41 -34.45 45.25
CA GLU A 618 -48.93 -33.44 46.21
C GLU A 618 -48.26 -34.05 47.46
N THR A 619 -48.33 -35.38 47.64
CA THR A 619 -47.70 -36.09 48.77
C THR A 619 -46.93 -37.32 48.31
N VAL A 620 -45.84 -37.61 49.02
CA VAL A 620 -44.96 -38.76 48.75
C VAL A 620 -45.72 -40.08 48.86
N ASP A 621 -46.67 -40.18 49.79
CA ASP A 621 -47.47 -41.39 50.00
C ASP A 621 -48.42 -41.68 48.82
N ALA A 622 -49.02 -40.65 48.22
CA ALA A 622 -49.85 -40.79 47.02
C ALA A 622 -49.03 -41.15 45.76
N ALA A 623 -47.76 -40.72 45.70
CA ALA A 623 -46.84 -41.12 44.63
C ALA A 623 -46.42 -42.60 44.77
N VAL A 624 -46.24 -43.09 46.00
CA VAL A 624 -45.89 -44.49 46.26
C VAL A 624 -47.06 -45.44 45.93
N GLU A 625 -48.31 -45.09 46.23
CA GLU A 625 -49.50 -45.89 45.84
C GLU A 625 -49.65 -46.00 44.31
N LEU A 626 -49.43 -44.91 43.57
CA LEU A 626 -49.51 -44.84 42.11
C LEU A 626 -48.41 -45.68 41.41
N ILE A 627 -47.23 -45.74 42.00
CA ILE A 627 -46.08 -46.47 41.45
C ILE A 627 -46.14 -47.97 41.77
N THR A 628 -46.74 -48.38 42.89
CA THR A 628 -46.67 -49.77 43.39
C THR A 628 -47.97 -50.58 43.27
N GLY A 629 -49.12 -49.94 43.04
CA GLY A 629 -50.36 -50.61 42.60
C GLY A 629 -50.87 -51.75 43.49
N ARG A 630 -51.03 -51.56 44.81
CA ARG A 630 -51.60 -52.58 45.72
C ARG A 630 -52.71 -52.05 46.64
N GLN A 631 -53.89 -52.66 46.57
CA GLN A 631 -54.96 -52.59 47.58
C GLN A 631 -54.51 -53.20 48.92
N PRO A 632 -55.07 -52.77 50.07
CA PRO A 632 -54.65 -53.25 51.37
C PRO A 632 -55.26 -54.62 51.73
N ASP A 633 -54.55 -55.31 52.61
CA ASP A 633 -54.95 -56.41 53.48
C ASP A 633 -55.08 -57.82 52.90
N THR A 634 -54.11 -58.70 53.21
CA THR A 634 -54.13 -59.54 54.42
C THR A 634 -53.15 -60.71 54.31
N GLY A 635 -52.33 -60.90 55.35
CA GLY A 635 -51.96 -62.21 55.88
C GLY A 635 -50.94 -63.07 55.12
N GLY A 636 -49.88 -63.46 55.82
CA GLY A 636 -49.17 -64.71 55.52
C GLY A 636 -47.66 -64.64 55.56
N GLU A 637 -47.14 -64.94 56.75
CA GLU A 637 -45.79 -65.38 57.11
C GLU A 637 -45.00 -66.16 56.03
N GLY A 638 -43.67 -66.01 56.07
CA GLY A 638 -42.78 -67.18 55.96
C GLY A 638 -41.77 -67.22 54.80
N ASN A 639 -40.49 -67.05 55.18
CA ASN A 639 -39.31 -67.83 54.77
C ASN A 639 -39.01 -68.18 53.29
N GLY A 640 -37.80 -67.77 52.87
CA GLY A 640 -36.83 -68.69 52.22
C GLY A 640 -36.84 -68.77 50.69
N PRO A 641 -35.74 -69.27 50.07
CA PRO A 641 -35.09 -68.58 48.95
C PRO A 641 -35.04 -69.32 47.60
N MET A 642 -34.71 -68.54 46.56
CA MET A 642 -34.06 -68.88 45.27
C MET A 642 -34.68 -69.90 44.27
N GLU A 643 -34.59 -69.47 43.01
CA GLU A 643 -34.52 -70.21 41.73
C GLU A 643 -35.78 -70.47 40.85
N ASN A 644 -35.64 -69.94 39.62
CA ASN A 644 -35.93 -70.50 38.30
C ASN A 644 -37.36 -70.72 37.74
N HIS A 645 -37.41 -70.47 36.42
CA HIS A 645 -38.34 -70.94 35.38
C HIS A 645 -39.54 -70.07 34.95
N ALA A 646 -39.32 -69.39 33.81
CA ALA A 646 -40.06 -69.49 32.54
C ALA A 646 -41.28 -70.41 32.47
N VAL A 647 -42.35 -69.96 31.77
CA VAL A 647 -43.14 -70.64 30.69
C VAL A 647 -44.02 -69.54 30.05
N ALA A 648 -43.86 -69.06 28.80
CA ALA A 648 -44.00 -69.63 27.46
C ALA A 648 -45.43 -69.60 26.85
N LYS A 649 -45.51 -69.10 25.60
CA LYS A 649 -46.32 -69.56 24.43
C LYS A 649 -46.34 -68.45 23.37
N SER A 650 -46.26 -68.63 22.05
CA SER A 650 -45.89 -69.72 21.13
C SER A 650 -46.10 -69.23 19.69
N LEU A 651 -45.30 -69.75 18.74
CA LEU A 651 -45.61 -70.05 17.31
C LEU A 651 -45.51 -68.97 16.20
N LYS A 652 -44.43 -69.14 15.41
CA LYS A 652 -44.28 -69.26 13.92
C LYS A 652 -45.23 -68.55 12.94
N ARG A 653 -44.58 -67.88 11.95
CA ARG A 653 -45.10 -67.43 10.63
C ARG A 653 -45.32 -68.58 9.62
N PRO A 654 -46.13 -68.36 8.58
CA PRO A 654 -45.60 -68.42 7.20
C PRO A 654 -46.18 -67.39 6.19
N ASN A 655 -45.48 -67.22 5.06
CA ASN A 655 -45.76 -66.37 3.88
C ASN A 655 -46.99 -66.79 3.05
N ALA A 656 -47.61 -65.84 2.32
CA ALA A 656 -47.79 -65.86 0.84
C ALA A 656 -48.58 -64.61 0.31
N ASP A 657 -48.04 -64.02 -0.77
CA ASP A 657 -48.61 -63.28 -1.92
C ASP A 657 -49.75 -62.24 -1.84
N SER A 658 -49.50 -61.04 -2.41
CA SER A 658 -50.24 -60.51 -3.57
C SER A 658 -49.57 -59.21 -4.10
N ASP A 659 -49.40 -59.14 -5.42
CA ASP A 659 -48.94 -58.01 -6.24
C ASP A 659 -49.93 -56.82 -6.21
N GLU A 660 -49.40 -55.58 -6.32
CA GLU A 660 -49.89 -54.50 -7.20
C GLU A 660 -48.92 -53.27 -7.18
N GLU A 661 -48.78 -52.65 -8.36
CA GLU A 661 -47.80 -51.64 -8.80
C GLU A 661 -48.08 -50.21 -8.24
N ASP A 662 -47.04 -49.40 -7.97
CA ASP A 662 -46.60 -48.28 -8.83
C ASP A 662 -45.65 -47.25 -8.15
N ASP A 663 -44.52 -47.05 -8.84
CA ASP A 663 -43.75 -45.82 -9.13
C ASP A 663 -43.44 -44.74 -8.06
N LYS A 664 -42.15 -44.59 -7.70
CA LYS A 664 -41.29 -43.44 -8.13
C LYS A 664 -39.90 -43.40 -7.47
N GLY A 665 -38.87 -43.34 -8.33
CA GLY A 665 -37.69 -42.48 -8.10
C GLY A 665 -36.43 -43.11 -7.52
N ALA A 666 -35.75 -43.99 -8.27
CA ALA A 666 -34.38 -44.40 -8.00
C ALA A 666 -33.37 -43.26 -8.25
N VAL A 667 -32.54 -42.93 -7.26
CA VAL A 667 -31.34 -42.10 -7.46
C VAL A 667 -30.19 -43.03 -7.84
N ALA A 668 -29.70 -42.90 -9.08
CA ALA A 668 -28.53 -43.63 -9.56
C ALA A 668 -27.25 -43.17 -8.83
N PRO A 669 -26.36 -44.09 -8.42
CA PRO A 669 -25.11 -43.73 -7.75
C PRO A 669 -24.06 -43.18 -8.75
N PRO A 670 -23.10 -42.34 -8.29
CA PRO A 670 -22.16 -41.63 -9.14
C PRO A 670 -21.21 -42.53 -9.96
N ILE A 671 -20.92 -42.09 -11.18
CA ILE A 671 -20.30 -42.86 -12.29
C ILE A 671 -18.85 -43.31 -12.04
N HIS A 672 -18.17 -42.84 -10.99
CA HIS A 672 -16.76 -43.16 -10.71
C HIS A 672 -16.46 -43.56 -9.27
N ASP A 673 -17.24 -44.50 -8.72
CA ASP A 673 -16.90 -45.14 -7.45
C ASP A 673 -15.79 -46.21 -7.64
N ILE A 674 -14.56 -45.78 -7.33
CA ILE A 674 -13.33 -46.58 -7.42
C ILE A 674 -13.33 -47.72 -6.39
N TYR A 675 -14.11 -47.62 -5.30
CA TYR A 675 -14.17 -48.61 -4.23
C TYR A 675 -14.90 -49.88 -4.67
N ARG A 676 -16.01 -49.74 -5.43
CA ARG A 676 -16.73 -50.89 -6.03
C ARG A 676 -15.98 -51.55 -7.18
N SER A 677 -15.28 -50.78 -8.02
CA SER A 677 -14.44 -51.33 -9.10
C SER A 677 -13.28 -52.20 -8.57
N ARG A 678 -12.80 -51.93 -7.36
CA ARG A 678 -11.76 -52.74 -6.69
C ARG A 678 -12.30 -54.02 -6.05
N GLN A 679 -13.54 -54.02 -5.57
CA GLN A 679 -14.17 -55.24 -5.05
C GLN A 679 -14.56 -56.24 -6.14
N GLN A 680 -15.00 -55.79 -7.32
CA GLN A 680 -15.34 -56.68 -8.43
C GLN A 680 -14.12 -57.38 -9.08
N LYS A 681 -12.91 -56.83 -8.93
CA LYS A 681 -11.66 -57.46 -9.39
C LYS A 681 -11.08 -58.51 -8.43
N ARG A 682 -11.65 -58.70 -7.24
CA ARG A 682 -11.23 -59.74 -6.27
C ARG A 682 -12.12 -60.99 -6.27
N ILE A 683 -13.20 -61.01 -7.06
CA ILE A 683 -14.14 -62.15 -7.16
C ILE A 683 -14.20 -62.67 -8.61
N ARG A 684 -13.04 -62.74 -9.28
CA ARG A 684 -12.84 -63.59 -10.46
C ARG A 684 -11.51 -64.28 -10.38
#